data_AF-A0A9P6MKJ6-F1
#
_entry.id   AF-A0A9P6MKJ6-F1
#
_cell.length_a   1.000
_cell.length_b   1.000
_cell.length_c   1.000
_cell.angle_alpha   90.00
_cell.angle_beta   90.00
_cell.angle_gamma   90.00
#
_symmetry.space_group_name_H-M   'P 1'
#
loop_
_entity.id
_entity.type
_entity.pdbx_description
1 polymer ?
#
loop_
_entity_poly.entity_id
_entity_poly.type
_entity_poly.pdbx_seq_one_letter_code
_entity_poly.pdbx_strand_id
1 'polypeptide(L)'
;MATIAILGLTFDPKDASIGRAADRSFVVSSSSPAIIFHSSIKELKEVAINGSVLVTQQYFEKLEKTEYNAKQMANVRRYIRPGAEFMPLESYGAHVVLMNATPNPMKLHLELQLPQGSICIYNPIESGQDVQLAAHGTFQYEYHFYFPDEGDFPHYPAHISDYENIIAFANPSVLKVRKPEKGQAKDTADFTSWSHVIARGTQEEVLEKLKSDPLESIRVELLMPRLYRDKNFLKLVTDVLRGRHEYNDRIWSVSLMIKETEEKEVLNLVSEYLANKPIVQKLGYWFTSTLVTRKPRNRYETARGVFHYLEYFPLINARVHKANKNVTILNDRFKEQYIRFLTLLSQKPKHDVEDLLVLTVYLLAQDRILEAKEQFVKLSALVKEGHLDELNDSQEQRLEGEHTSFQAIQYDYLRAYLSLCVEVQVDNSNPNLVVDLDDIQAIANKYQNYPVQRWNKLFKDLKTYVDEILRTTSGRNKTSPAQSGANAEQGSDTAIATEKVPSESSTSGNSNKTASRKPVRATVDFKIGSDSEITIHHRGVEQIIVEYYAIDAETMFSASPLTFSDQGESEINVAANGAITAGAVEITNAKPAAFGGGSPVSDTTSYRLVKPNGVDKHTVEFSSDDAVLKVPILEKYLNTNVMISVLTSPPAATKTWKAFYSQTMSVLCQEGRGTIKVVTKPAANNDYESQPIRGGYVKVYAEMKSNRERVGQTLFWKDGYTDLVGRFNYAIVSTATGSPSKSLFNGSFSSSLMDVKRFVLFVDGGKEGCVVKTVPVPPV
;
A
#
# COMPACT_ATOMS: atom_id res chain seq x y z
N MET A 1 -51.11 37.44 -32.58
CA MET A 1 -51.58 36.45 -33.57
C MET A 1 -50.39 35.85 -34.30
N ALA A 2 -49.94 36.36 -35.46
CA ALA A 2 -48.89 35.74 -36.28
C ALA A 2 -47.60 35.35 -35.50
N THR A 3 -47.08 36.24 -34.66
CA THR A 3 -45.90 35.98 -33.82
C THR A 3 -46.07 34.81 -32.84
N ILE A 4 -47.30 34.57 -32.35
CA ILE A 4 -47.61 33.50 -31.40
C ILE A 4 -47.57 32.14 -32.12
N ALA A 5 -48.15 32.07 -33.32
CA ALA A 5 -48.14 30.88 -34.16
C ALA A 5 -46.72 30.51 -34.65
N ILE A 6 -45.90 31.51 -35.04
CA ILE A 6 -44.51 31.30 -35.50
C ILE A 6 -43.61 30.82 -34.34
N LEU A 7 -43.89 31.25 -33.10
CA LEU A 7 -43.14 30.83 -31.91
C LEU A 7 -43.58 29.47 -31.34
N GLY A 8 -44.49 28.74 -32.01
CA GLY A 8 -44.96 27.42 -31.57
C GLY A 8 -45.77 27.44 -30.26
N LEU A 9 -46.26 28.61 -29.85
CA LEU A 9 -47.15 28.76 -28.69
C LEU A 9 -48.57 28.35 -29.07
N THR A 10 -49.35 27.91 -28.08
CA THR A 10 -50.73 27.45 -28.29
C THR A 10 -51.60 28.54 -28.91
N PHE A 11 -51.97 28.31 -30.17
CA PHE A 11 -52.87 29.13 -30.96
C PHE A 11 -53.95 28.22 -31.55
N ASP A 12 -55.20 28.63 -31.42
CA ASP A 12 -56.36 27.88 -31.90
C ASP A 12 -56.87 28.54 -33.20
N PRO A 13 -56.46 28.05 -34.39
CA PRO A 13 -56.79 28.68 -35.67
C PRO A 13 -58.27 28.45 -36.01
N LYS A 14 -58.93 29.49 -36.53
CA LYS A 14 -60.23 29.32 -37.18
C LYS A 14 -60.07 28.64 -38.53
N ASP A 15 -61.12 27.93 -38.96
CA ASP A 15 -61.11 27.13 -40.19
C ASP A 15 -60.54 27.89 -41.40
N ALA A 16 -59.55 27.26 -42.01
CA ALA A 16 -58.94 27.63 -43.28
C ALA A 16 -58.82 26.35 -44.13
N SER A 17 -59.20 26.45 -45.41
CA SER A 17 -59.13 25.35 -46.35
C SER A 17 -58.25 25.72 -47.54
N ILE A 18 -57.45 24.75 -47.98
CA ILE A 18 -56.61 24.84 -49.18
C ILE A 18 -57.15 23.79 -50.15
N GLY A 19 -57.80 24.26 -51.22
CA GLY A 19 -58.29 23.44 -52.31
C GLY A 19 -57.46 23.62 -53.57
N ARG A 20 -57.61 22.69 -54.51
CA ARG A 20 -57.06 22.82 -55.86
C ARG A 20 -58.22 22.87 -56.86
N ALA A 21 -58.31 23.95 -57.64
CA ALA A 21 -59.35 24.11 -58.64
C ALA A 21 -59.08 23.23 -59.87
N ALA A 22 -60.08 23.12 -60.76
CA ALA A 22 -60.03 22.26 -61.94
C ALA A 22 -58.92 22.65 -62.94
N ASP A 23 -58.51 23.93 -62.94
CA ASP A 23 -57.38 24.48 -63.70
C ASP A 23 -56.01 24.23 -63.05
N ARG A 24 -55.98 23.47 -61.95
CA ARG A 24 -54.82 23.17 -61.09
C ARG A 24 -54.30 24.33 -60.23
N SER A 25 -54.96 25.50 -60.24
CA SER A 25 -54.64 26.61 -59.33
C SER A 25 -54.96 26.26 -57.87
N PHE A 26 -54.25 26.89 -56.93
CA PHE A 26 -54.54 26.75 -55.50
C PHE A 26 -55.54 27.82 -55.05
N VAL A 27 -56.63 27.39 -54.44
CA VAL A 27 -57.65 28.26 -53.85
C VAL A 27 -57.55 28.14 -52.34
N VAL A 28 -57.21 29.24 -51.68
CA VAL A 28 -57.12 29.32 -50.22
C VAL A 28 -58.27 30.17 -49.71
N SER A 29 -59.09 29.61 -48.82
CA SER A 29 -60.17 30.33 -48.14
C SER A 29 -59.98 30.22 -46.63
N SER A 30 -60.06 31.35 -45.91
CA SER A 30 -60.00 31.38 -44.44
C SER A 30 -61.10 32.26 -43.88
N SER A 31 -61.66 31.83 -42.75
CA SER A 31 -62.60 32.59 -41.94
C SER A 31 -61.94 33.65 -41.04
N SER A 32 -60.63 33.88 -41.20
CA SER A 32 -59.84 34.84 -40.42
C SER A 32 -58.68 35.44 -41.24
N PRO A 33 -58.03 36.54 -40.79
CA PRO A 33 -56.85 37.08 -41.45
C PRO A 33 -55.69 36.07 -41.44
N ALA A 34 -55.28 35.62 -42.62
CA ALA A 34 -54.23 34.62 -42.81
C ALA A 34 -53.00 35.22 -43.53
N ILE A 35 -51.82 34.68 -43.25
CA ILE A 35 -50.60 34.92 -44.03
C ILE A 35 -50.36 33.66 -44.88
N ILE A 36 -50.27 33.82 -46.19
CA ILE A 36 -50.02 32.72 -47.13
C ILE A 36 -48.56 32.79 -47.56
N PHE A 37 -47.78 31.78 -47.20
CA PHE A 37 -46.47 31.52 -47.79
C PHE A 37 -46.66 30.54 -48.95
N HIS A 38 -46.22 30.92 -50.15
CA HIS A 38 -46.20 30.01 -51.30
C HIS A 38 -44.78 29.93 -51.87
N SER A 39 -44.31 28.71 -52.11
CA SER A 39 -43.17 28.44 -52.99
C SER A 39 -43.70 27.91 -54.32
N SER A 40 -43.02 28.25 -55.42
CA SER A 40 -43.39 27.80 -56.76
C SER A 40 -42.13 27.56 -57.58
N ILE A 41 -42.00 26.35 -58.12
CA ILE A 41 -40.94 26.01 -59.06
C ILE A 41 -41.27 26.72 -60.39
N LYS A 42 -40.32 27.48 -60.93
CA LYS A 42 -40.40 28.10 -62.25
C LYS A 42 -39.44 27.38 -63.18
N GLU A 43 -39.83 27.22 -64.45
CA GLU A 43 -38.96 26.69 -65.49
C GLU A 43 -37.85 27.72 -65.79
N LEU A 44 -36.60 27.35 -65.52
CA LEU A 44 -35.42 28.12 -65.88
C LEU A 44 -34.86 27.57 -67.20
N LYS A 45 -34.47 28.45 -68.14
CA LYS A 45 -33.72 28.01 -69.32
C LYS A 45 -32.30 27.65 -68.90
N GLU A 46 -31.81 26.50 -69.34
CA GLU A 46 -30.44 26.04 -69.07
C GLU A 46 -29.42 27.11 -69.50
N VAL A 47 -28.66 27.60 -68.53
CA VAL A 47 -27.50 28.48 -68.76
C VAL A 47 -26.27 27.58 -68.94
N ALA A 48 -25.34 27.99 -69.80
CA ALA A 48 -24.10 27.26 -70.00
C ALA A 48 -23.33 27.12 -68.66
N ILE A 49 -23.05 25.88 -68.27
CA ILE A 49 -22.34 25.55 -67.02
C ILE A 49 -20.97 26.21 -67.03
N ASN A 50 -20.79 27.23 -66.20
CA ASN A 50 -19.47 27.77 -65.90
C ASN A 50 -18.80 26.81 -64.91
N GLY A 51 -17.64 26.25 -65.28
CA GLY A 51 -16.91 25.24 -64.49
C GLY A 51 -16.29 25.73 -63.17
N SER A 52 -16.92 26.69 -62.50
CA SER A 52 -16.52 27.25 -61.20
C SER A 52 -16.78 26.29 -60.03
N VAL A 53 -17.75 25.37 -60.17
CA VAL A 53 -18.05 24.33 -59.18
C VAL A 53 -18.19 22.99 -59.87
N LEU A 54 -17.49 21.97 -59.35
CA LEU A 54 -17.61 20.58 -59.78
C LEU A 54 -18.59 19.86 -58.86
N VAL A 55 -19.52 19.11 -59.44
CA VAL A 55 -20.52 18.32 -58.72
C VAL A 55 -20.40 16.86 -59.12
N THR A 56 -20.22 15.96 -58.15
CA THR A 56 -20.24 14.52 -58.38
C THR A 56 -21.24 13.84 -57.47
N GLN A 57 -22.11 13.01 -58.03
CA GLN A 57 -23.07 12.18 -57.30
C GLN A 57 -22.80 10.71 -57.62
N GLN A 58 -22.57 9.91 -56.59
CA GLN A 58 -22.20 8.49 -56.71
C GLN A 58 -22.97 7.65 -55.70
N TYR A 59 -23.29 6.41 -56.06
CA TYR A 59 -24.07 5.50 -55.22
C TYR A 59 -23.20 4.46 -54.53
N PHE A 60 -23.62 4.01 -53.35
CA PHE A 60 -22.94 2.98 -52.58
C PHE A 60 -23.94 2.10 -51.83
N GLU A 61 -23.54 0.86 -51.50
CA GLU A 61 -24.31 -0.02 -50.62
C GLU A 61 -24.05 0.35 -49.15
N LYS A 62 -25.10 0.47 -48.35
CA LYS A 62 -24.98 0.95 -46.96
C LYS A 62 -24.20 -0.01 -46.05
N LEU A 63 -24.26 -1.31 -46.35
CA LEU A 63 -23.53 -2.35 -45.60
C LEU A 63 -22.05 -2.44 -46.02
N GLU A 64 -21.71 -2.11 -47.27
CA GLU A 64 -20.36 -2.24 -47.85
C GLU A 64 -19.79 -0.89 -48.31
N LYS A 65 -19.67 0.06 -47.36
CA LYS A 65 -19.15 1.41 -47.65
C LYS A 65 -17.70 1.44 -48.14
N THR A 66 -16.90 0.40 -47.87
CA THR A 66 -15.46 0.36 -48.14
C THR A 66 -14.98 -0.98 -48.66
N GLU A 67 -13.92 -0.96 -49.47
CA GLU A 67 -13.20 -2.10 -50.02
C GLU A 67 -11.70 -1.93 -49.73
N TYR A 68 -10.97 -3.01 -49.44
CA TYR A 68 -9.53 -2.94 -49.17
C TYR A 68 -8.74 -2.80 -50.48
N ASN A 69 -8.04 -1.67 -50.65
CA ASN A 69 -7.21 -1.44 -51.83
C ASN A 69 -5.76 -1.86 -51.56
N ALA A 70 -5.38 -3.04 -52.06
CA ALA A 70 -4.04 -3.59 -51.92
C ALA A 70 -2.90 -2.68 -52.45
N LYS A 71 -3.19 -1.77 -53.40
CA LYS A 71 -2.18 -0.81 -53.91
C LYS A 71 -1.98 0.40 -53.00
N GLN A 72 -2.96 0.74 -52.18
CA GLN A 72 -2.91 1.86 -51.23
C GLN A 72 -2.73 1.38 -49.77
N MET A 73 -2.75 0.07 -49.53
CA MET A 73 -2.72 -0.57 -48.21
C MET A 73 -3.79 -0.02 -47.24
N ALA A 74 -4.93 0.41 -47.79
CA ALA A 74 -5.95 1.14 -47.05
C ALA A 74 -7.36 0.76 -47.53
N ASN A 75 -8.35 0.89 -46.63
CA ASN A 75 -9.76 0.77 -46.97
C ASN A 75 -10.23 2.03 -47.71
N VAL A 76 -10.58 1.89 -48.98
CA VAL A 76 -11.11 2.97 -49.84
C VAL A 76 -12.63 2.86 -49.93
N ARG A 77 -13.31 3.96 -50.29
CA ARG A 77 -14.76 3.94 -50.49
C ARG A 77 -15.14 3.13 -51.73
N ARG A 78 -16.08 2.18 -51.58
CA ARG A 78 -16.65 1.40 -52.67
C ARG A 78 -17.90 2.10 -53.21
N TYR A 79 -17.93 2.31 -54.53
CA TYR A 79 -19.07 2.87 -55.24
C TYR A 79 -19.64 1.85 -56.22
N ILE A 80 -20.95 1.92 -56.43
CA ILE A 80 -21.67 1.15 -57.45
C ILE A 80 -21.26 1.71 -58.82
N ARG A 81 -20.85 0.82 -59.74
CA ARG A 81 -20.42 1.20 -61.09
C ARG A 81 -21.60 1.77 -61.89
N PRO A 82 -21.39 2.81 -62.73
CA PRO A 82 -22.44 3.29 -63.63
C PRO A 82 -23.00 2.15 -64.50
N GLY A 83 -24.33 2.01 -64.52
CA GLY A 83 -25.02 0.97 -65.27
C GLY A 83 -25.19 -0.38 -64.55
N ALA A 84 -24.66 -0.54 -63.33
CA ALA A 84 -24.96 -1.71 -62.50
C ALA A 84 -26.41 -1.72 -62.00
N GLU A 85 -26.94 -2.91 -61.74
CA GLU A 85 -28.29 -3.11 -61.22
C GLU A 85 -28.35 -3.01 -59.69
N PHE A 86 -29.45 -2.47 -59.21
CA PHE A 86 -29.83 -2.33 -57.80
C PHE A 86 -30.83 -3.44 -57.44
N MET A 87 -30.93 -3.79 -56.16
CA MET A 87 -31.87 -4.79 -55.65
C MET A 87 -33.01 -4.14 -54.86
N PRO A 88 -34.25 -4.64 -54.97
CA PRO A 88 -35.34 -4.18 -54.11
C PRO A 88 -35.09 -4.61 -52.66
N LEU A 89 -35.56 -3.81 -51.71
CA LEU A 89 -35.45 -3.96 -50.25
C LEU A 89 -34.03 -3.91 -49.67
N GLU A 90 -33.00 -3.69 -50.49
CA GLU A 90 -31.63 -3.45 -50.03
C GLU A 90 -31.36 -1.96 -49.75
N SER A 91 -30.48 -1.68 -48.79
CA SER A 91 -30.19 -0.31 -48.33
C SER A 91 -29.03 0.33 -49.09
N TYR A 92 -29.32 1.41 -49.81
CA TYR A 92 -28.37 2.21 -50.58
C TYR A 92 -28.12 3.58 -49.96
N GLY A 93 -27.10 4.27 -50.46
CA GLY A 93 -26.91 5.69 -50.25
C GLY A 93 -26.35 6.39 -51.48
N ALA A 94 -26.61 7.70 -51.56
CA ALA A 94 -25.99 8.60 -52.51
C ALA A 94 -24.99 9.51 -51.76
N HIS A 95 -23.82 9.67 -52.34
CA HIS A 95 -22.75 10.57 -51.90
C HIS A 95 -22.64 11.69 -52.91
N VAL A 96 -22.91 12.92 -52.46
CA VAL A 96 -22.80 14.14 -53.25
C VAL A 96 -21.57 14.90 -52.78
N VAL A 97 -20.65 15.21 -53.70
CA VAL A 97 -19.47 16.04 -53.44
C VAL A 97 -19.54 17.27 -54.31
N LEU A 98 -19.33 18.43 -53.69
CA LEU A 98 -19.20 19.72 -54.36
C LEU A 98 -17.76 20.19 -54.16
N MET A 99 -17.11 20.69 -55.20
CA MET A 99 -15.76 21.28 -55.13
C MET A 99 -15.75 22.63 -55.81
N ASN A 100 -15.36 23.68 -55.07
CA ASN A 100 -15.12 24.99 -55.63
C ASN A 100 -13.80 24.98 -56.42
N ALA A 101 -13.85 25.24 -57.73
CA ALA A 101 -12.66 25.34 -58.57
C ALA A 101 -11.98 26.71 -58.49
N THR A 102 -12.61 27.70 -57.83
CA THR A 102 -12.16 29.11 -57.80
C THR A 102 -11.46 29.50 -56.49
N PRO A 103 -10.63 30.56 -56.50
CA PRO A 103 -9.97 31.08 -55.31
C PRO A 103 -10.87 31.95 -54.42
N ASN A 104 -12.16 32.10 -54.73
CA ASN A 104 -13.11 32.91 -53.97
C ASN A 104 -14.13 32.03 -53.24
N PRO A 105 -14.50 32.33 -51.98
CA PRO A 105 -15.57 31.62 -51.30
C PRO A 105 -16.92 31.92 -51.94
N MET A 106 -17.81 30.93 -51.97
CA MET A 106 -19.16 31.03 -52.54
C MET A 106 -20.22 30.66 -51.51
N LYS A 107 -21.39 31.30 -51.60
CA LYS A 107 -22.63 30.84 -50.96
C LYS A 107 -23.54 30.34 -52.06
N LEU A 108 -24.05 29.13 -51.90
CA LEU A 108 -24.74 28.37 -52.94
C LEU A 108 -25.92 27.63 -52.29
N HIS A 109 -26.94 27.30 -53.07
CA HIS A 109 -28.02 26.42 -52.66
C HIS A 109 -27.86 25.06 -53.33
N LEU A 110 -27.83 23.99 -52.54
CA LEU A 110 -27.76 22.60 -52.99
C LEU A 110 -29.17 22.00 -52.98
N GLU A 111 -29.70 21.66 -54.14
CA GLU A 111 -30.97 20.95 -54.28
C GLU A 111 -30.75 19.44 -54.44
N LEU A 112 -31.53 18.65 -53.70
CA LEU A 112 -31.45 17.19 -53.66
C LEU A 112 -32.85 16.57 -53.76
N GLN A 113 -32.92 15.45 -54.47
CA GLN A 113 -34.10 14.59 -54.52
C GLN A 113 -33.72 13.15 -54.20
N LEU A 114 -34.70 12.33 -53.82
CA LEU A 114 -34.56 10.88 -53.83
C LEU A 114 -34.78 10.34 -55.25
N PRO A 115 -34.21 9.18 -55.61
CA PRO A 115 -34.64 8.46 -56.82
C PRO A 115 -36.15 8.25 -56.82
N GLN A 116 -36.79 8.37 -57.99
CA GLN A 116 -38.22 8.13 -58.11
C GLN A 116 -38.59 6.73 -57.57
N GLY A 117 -39.70 6.61 -56.84
CA GLY A 117 -40.14 5.33 -56.28
C GLY A 117 -39.32 4.80 -55.08
N SER A 118 -38.20 5.44 -54.71
CA SER A 118 -37.44 5.06 -53.51
C SER A 118 -37.99 5.69 -52.22
N ILE A 119 -37.64 5.10 -51.07
CA ILE A 119 -38.06 5.53 -49.74
C ILE A 119 -36.81 5.82 -48.89
N CYS A 120 -36.81 6.94 -48.16
CA CYS A 120 -35.68 7.36 -47.33
C CYS A 120 -35.52 6.50 -46.07
N ILE A 121 -34.30 6.40 -45.54
CA ILE A 121 -33.99 5.64 -44.33
C ILE A 121 -33.46 6.56 -43.21
N TYR A 122 -34.06 6.44 -42.02
CA TYR A 122 -33.79 7.18 -40.77
C TYR A 122 -34.19 8.65 -40.73
N ASN A 123 -33.79 9.48 -41.70
CA ASN A 123 -34.09 10.91 -41.72
C ASN A 123 -34.80 11.30 -43.03
N PRO A 124 -35.78 12.24 -43.03
CA PRO A 124 -36.22 12.88 -44.26
C PRO A 124 -35.04 13.66 -44.87
N ILE A 125 -34.93 13.70 -46.21
CA ILE A 125 -33.99 14.62 -46.85
C ILE A 125 -34.59 16.03 -46.84
N GLU A 126 -33.76 17.03 -46.54
CA GLU A 126 -34.04 18.41 -46.90
C GLU A 126 -33.83 18.53 -48.42
N SER A 127 -34.85 18.98 -49.15
CA SER A 127 -34.79 19.06 -50.62
C SER A 127 -33.90 20.20 -51.13
N GLY A 128 -33.53 21.12 -50.25
CA GLY A 128 -32.66 22.26 -50.52
C GLY A 128 -31.88 22.65 -49.26
N GLN A 129 -30.57 22.83 -49.36
CA GLN A 129 -29.70 23.24 -48.25
C GLN A 129 -28.75 24.36 -48.70
N ASP A 130 -28.59 25.39 -47.87
CA ASP A 130 -27.58 26.44 -48.09
C ASP A 130 -26.18 25.93 -47.74
N VAL A 131 -25.27 25.99 -48.72
CA VAL A 131 -23.88 25.53 -48.61
C VAL A 131 -22.93 26.70 -48.81
N GLN A 132 -22.02 26.90 -47.84
CA GLN A 132 -20.92 27.85 -47.96
C GLN A 132 -19.63 27.11 -48.34
N LEU A 133 -19.21 27.23 -49.60
CA LEU A 133 -17.95 26.66 -50.08
C LEU A 133 -16.81 27.66 -49.87
N ALA A 134 -15.75 27.22 -49.18
CA ALA A 134 -14.48 27.96 -49.12
C ALA A 134 -13.81 28.01 -50.51
N ALA A 135 -12.86 28.93 -50.68
CA ALA A 135 -11.93 28.94 -51.82
C ALA A 135 -11.21 27.58 -51.93
N HIS A 136 -11.26 26.95 -53.11
CA HIS A 136 -10.77 25.59 -53.33
C HIS A 136 -11.31 24.51 -52.37
N GLY A 137 -12.41 24.79 -51.66
CA GLY A 137 -13.00 23.92 -50.65
C GLY A 137 -13.91 22.85 -51.23
N THR A 138 -14.08 21.76 -50.48
CA THR A 138 -15.01 20.67 -50.78
C THR A 138 -16.11 20.56 -49.73
N PHE A 139 -17.34 20.30 -50.17
CA PHE A 139 -18.48 19.90 -49.32
C PHE A 139 -18.92 18.49 -49.69
N GLN A 140 -19.37 17.71 -48.69
CA GLN A 140 -19.84 16.34 -48.88
C GLN A 140 -21.17 16.16 -48.15
N TYR A 141 -22.11 15.49 -48.80
CA TYR A 141 -23.42 15.18 -48.24
C TYR A 141 -23.82 13.73 -48.57
N GLU A 142 -24.42 13.03 -47.61
CA GLU A 142 -24.88 11.64 -47.75
C GLU A 142 -26.33 11.47 -47.30
N TYR A 143 -27.13 10.84 -48.16
CA TYR A 143 -28.47 10.39 -47.83
C TYR A 143 -28.66 8.92 -48.19
N HIS A 144 -29.62 8.26 -47.54
CA HIS A 144 -29.81 6.82 -47.61
C HIS A 144 -31.25 6.47 -47.99
N PHE A 145 -31.42 5.53 -48.91
CA PHE A 145 -32.72 5.13 -49.45
C PHE A 145 -32.76 3.62 -49.78
N TYR A 146 -33.96 3.08 -49.99
CA TYR A 146 -34.16 1.76 -50.57
C TYR A 146 -35.29 1.81 -51.61
N PHE A 147 -35.35 0.79 -52.48
CA PHE A 147 -36.44 0.62 -53.43
C PHE A 147 -37.40 -0.46 -52.92
N PRO A 148 -38.72 -0.22 -52.83
CA PRO A 148 -39.68 -1.26 -52.46
C PRO A 148 -39.88 -2.28 -53.59
N ASP A 149 -39.91 -1.82 -54.84
CA ASP A 149 -40.31 -2.57 -56.02
C ASP A 149 -39.22 -2.60 -57.10
N GLU A 150 -39.38 -3.48 -58.09
CA GLU A 150 -38.54 -3.53 -59.29
C GLU A 150 -38.99 -2.52 -60.35
N GLY A 151 -38.05 -1.97 -61.11
CA GLY A 151 -38.34 -0.98 -62.13
C GLY A 151 -37.11 -0.20 -62.60
N ASP A 152 -37.32 0.73 -63.52
CA ASP A 152 -36.29 1.68 -63.97
C ASP A 152 -36.63 3.06 -63.41
N PHE A 153 -35.89 3.48 -62.41
CA PHE A 153 -36.20 4.66 -61.61
C PHE A 153 -35.28 5.83 -61.98
N PRO A 154 -35.77 6.87 -62.67
CA PRO A 154 -34.97 8.06 -62.91
C PRO A 154 -34.68 8.77 -61.59
N HIS A 155 -33.46 9.29 -61.48
CA HIS A 155 -33.02 10.07 -60.33
C HIS A 155 -32.61 11.46 -60.82
N TYR A 156 -33.36 12.46 -60.36
CA TYR A 156 -33.03 13.86 -60.56
C TYR A 156 -31.68 14.15 -59.87
N PRO A 157 -30.68 14.67 -60.59
CA PRO A 157 -29.35 14.80 -60.02
C PRO A 157 -29.28 15.94 -58.99
N ALA A 158 -28.24 15.93 -58.17
CA ALA A 158 -27.91 17.05 -57.29
C ALA A 158 -27.63 18.31 -58.13
N HIS A 159 -28.33 19.40 -57.83
CA HIS A 159 -28.17 20.70 -58.51
C HIS A 159 -27.61 21.74 -57.54
N ILE A 160 -26.81 22.67 -58.08
CA ILE A 160 -26.34 23.86 -57.37
C ILE A 160 -26.89 25.09 -58.07
N SER A 161 -27.43 26.03 -57.30
CA SER A 161 -27.79 27.37 -57.75
C SER A 161 -27.21 28.48 -56.87
N ASP A 162 -27.24 29.72 -57.36
CA ASP A 162 -27.12 30.95 -56.56
C ASP A 162 -28.50 31.58 -56.28
N TYR A 163 -29.53 30.74 -56.16
CA TYR A 163 -30.97 31.06 -56.14
C TYR A 163 -31.55 31.67 -57.42
N GLU A 164 -30.76 32.39 -58.23
CA GLU A 164 -31.22 32.97 -59.50
C GLU A 164 -30.89 32.08 -60.71
N ASN A 165 -29.72 31.44 -60.71
CA ASN A 165 -29.19 30.66 -61.82
C ASN A 165 -28.68 29.30 -61.35
N ILE A 166 -28.81 28.27 -62.19
CA ILE A 166 -28.13 26.98 -62.00
C ILE A 166 -26.65 27.17 -62.35
N ILE A 167 -25.76 26.83 -61.42
CA ILE A 167 -24.30 26.93 -61.59
C ILE A 167 -23.71 25.63 -62.10
N ALA A 168 -24.10 24.49 -61.51
CA ALA A 168 -23.62 23.17 -61.88
C ALA A 168 -24.59 22.08 -61.37
N PHE A 169 -24.57 20.91 -61.98
CA PHE A 169 -25.36 19.76 -61.55
C PHE A 169 -24.63 18.43 -61.84
N ALA A 170 -24.98 17.37 -61.13
CA ALA A 170 -24.43 16.03 -61.38
C ALA A 170 -25.06 15.39 -62.62
N ASN A 171 -24.42 14.37 -63.21
CA ASN A 171 -24.99 13.66 -64.35
C ASN A 171 -26.33 12.99 -63.98
N PRO A 172 -27.42 13.20 -64.76
CA PRO A 172 -28.66 12.45 -64.60
C PRO A 172 -28.43 10.94 -64.69
N SER A 173 -29.21 10.16 -63.94
CA SER A 173 -29.07 8.70 -63.93
C SER A 173 -30.41 7.98 -63.81
N VAL A 174 -30.49 6.79 -64.39
CA VAL A 174 -31.64 5.88 -64.23
C VAL A 174 -31.14 4.65 -63.49
N LEU A 175 -31.70 4.41 -62.31
CA LEU A 175 -31.32 3.32 -61.42
C LEU A 175 -32.20 2.12 -61.74
N LYS A 176 -31.61 1.10 -62.36
CA LYS A 176 -32.30 -0.15 -62.73
C LYS A 176 -32.37 -1.05 -61.52
N VAL A 177 -33.57 -1.32 -61.03
CA VAL A 177 -33.80 -2.23 -59.89
C VAL A 177 -34.38 -3.54 -60.40
N ARG A 178 -33.73 -4.65 -60.06
CA ARG A 178 -34.12 -6.02 -60.46
C ARG A 178 -33.96 -6.98 -59.27
N LYS A 179 -34.79 -8.01 -59.20
CA LYS A 179 -34.49 -9.19 -58.37
C LYS A 179 -33.40 -10.02 -59.07
N PRO A 180 -32.49 -10.66 -58.31
CA PRO A 180 -31.50 -11.55 -58.90
C PRO A 180 -32.19 -12.74 -59.57
N GLU A 181 -31.97 -12.92 -60.88
CA GLU A 181 -32.40 -14.14 -61.57
C GLU A 181 -31.65 -15.36 -61.01
N LYS A 182 -32.37 -16.46 -60.77
CA LYS A 182 -31.78 -17.74 -60.36
C LYS A 182 -30.90 -18.30 -61.49
N GLY A 183 -29.60 -17.99 -61.44
CA GLY A 183 -28.58 -18.56 -62.33
C GLY A 183 -27.70 -17.56 -63.05
N GLN A 184 -28.06 -16.26 -63.08
CA GLN A 184 -27.18 -15.23 -63.67
C GLN A 184 -26.17 -14.71 -62.64
N ALA A 185 -25.14 -15.51 -62.38
CA ALA A 185 -23.92 -15.02 -61.74
C ALA A 185 -23.04 -14.31 -62.77
N LYS A 186 -23.09 -12.96 -62.82
CA LYS A 186 -22.02 -12.12 -63.40
C LYS A 186 -22.01 -10.67 -62.88
N ASP A 187 -20.82 -10.27 -62.43
CA ASP A 187 -20.26 -8.91 -62.35
C ASP A 187 -20.58 -7.91 -61.22
N THR A 188 -21.51 -8.13 -60.27
CA THR A 188 -21.63 -7.22 -59.10
C THR A 188 -21.83 -7.84 -57.72
N ALA A 189 -22.54 -8.97 -57.58
CA ALA A 189 -22.72 -9.63 -56.28
C ALA A 189 -21.50 -10.50 -55.96
N ASP A 190 -20.59 -9.98 -55.13
CA ASP A 190 -19.57 -10.81 -54.50
C ASP A 190 -20.23 -11.71 -53.45
N PHE A 191 -20.55 -12.94 -53.86
CA PHE A 191 -21.10 -13.98 -52.97
C PHE A 191 -20.13 -14.34 -51.83
N THR A 192 -18.85 -13.99 -51.97
CA THR A 192 -17.82 -14.10 -50.94
C THR A 192 -17.64 -12.81 -50.11
N SER A 193 -18.56 -11.85 -50.19
CA SER A 193 -18.60 -10.71 -49.27
C SER A 193 -19.16 -11.09 -47.88
N TRP A 194 -18.88 -10.31 -46.85
CA TRP A 194 -19.42 -10.56 -45.51
C TRP A 194 -20.92 -10.21 -45.43
N SER A 195 -21.36 -9.14 -46.11
CA SER A 195 -22.76 -8.71 -46.04
C SER A 195 -23.71 -9.69 -46.70
N HIS A 196 -23.30 -10.31 -47.82
CA HIS A 196 -24.06 -11.38 -48.45
C HIS A 196 -24.27 -12.57 -47.50
N VAL A 197 -23.19 -13.02 -46.84
CA VAL A 197 -23.22 -14.16 -45.90
C VAL A 197 -24.07 -13.86 -44.66
N ILE A 198 -24.04 -12.64 -44.12
CA ILE A 198 -24.96 -12.23 -43.04
C ILE A 198 -26.43 -12.31 -43.49
N ALA A 199 -26.75 -11.70 -44.64
CA ALA A 199 -28.13 -11.49 -45.08
C ALA A 199 -28.80 -12.76 -45.63
N ARG A 200 -28.05 -13.60 -46.34
CA ARG A 200 -28.58 -14.73 -47.12
C ARG A 200 -27.85 -16.06 -46.88
N GLY A 201 -26.67 -16.05 -46.26
CA GLY A 201 -25.86 -17.25 -46.05
C GLY A 201 -26.39 -18.17 -44.96
N THR A 202 -26.09 -19.47 -45.07
CA THR A 202 -26.47 -20.51 -44.10
C THR A 202 -25.79 -20.32 -42.73
N GLN A 203 -26.12 -21.13 -41.72
CA GLN A 203 -25.41 -21.04 -40.43
C GLN A 203 -23.97 -21.55 -40.57
N GLU A 204 -23.81 -22.60 -41.37
CA GLU A 204 -22.55 -23.27 -41.70
C GLU A 204 -21.60 -22.32 -42.42
N GLU A 205 -22.07 -21.63 -43.47
CA GLU A 205 -21.29 -20.62 -44.21
C GLU A 205 -20.80 -19.48 -43.31
N VAL A 206 -21.64 -18.99 -42.38
CA VAL A 206 -21.24 -17.97 -41.41
C VAL A 206 -20.13 -18.49 -40.49
N LEU A 207 -20.25 -19.72 -39.99
CA LEU A 207 -19.28 -20.32 -39.07
C LEU A 207 -17.96 -20.68 -39.76
N GLU A 208 -18.00 -21.19 -40.99
CA GLU A 208 -16.81 -21.45 -41.81
C GLU A 208 -16.06 -20.15 -42.09
N LYS A 209 -16.78 -19.08 -42.40
CA LYS A 209 -16.21 -17.77 -42.67
C LYS A 209 -15.57 -17.12 -41.44
N LEU A 210 -16.24 -17.17 -40.28
CA LEU A 210 -15.65 -16.74 -39.01
C LEU A 210 -14.41 -17.57 -38.59
N LYS A 211 -14.29 -18.81 -39.07
CA LYS A 211 -13.11 -19.67 -38.83
C LYS A 211 -11.96 -19.36 -39.78
N SER A 212 -12.22 -18.96 -41.02
CA SER A 212 -11.22 -18.81 -42.09
C SER A 212 -10.71 -17.37 -42.24
N ASP A 213 -11.60 -16.40 -42.32
CA ASP A 213 -11.27 -15.02 -42.69
C ASP A 213 -10.61 -14.21 -41.53
N PRO A 214 -9.88 -13.11 -41.85
CA PRO A 214 -9.37 -12.16 -40.85
C PRO A 214 -10.51 -11.39 -40.18
N LEU A 215 -10.74 -11.62 -38.88
CA LEU A 215 -11.83 -11.01 -38.11
C LEU A 215 -11.80 -9.47 -38.08
N GLU A 216 -10.63 -8.84 -38.25
CA GLU A 216 -10.48 -7.38 -38.37
C GLU A 216 -11.24 -6.78 -39.57
N SER A 217 -11.41 -7.55 -40.65
CA SER A 217 -12.17 -7.15 -41.84
C SER A 217 -13.68 -7.37 -41.71
N ILE A 218 -14.10 -8.06 -40.64
CA ILE A 218 -15.44 -8.62 -40.47
C ILE A 218 -16.15 -7.89 -39.32
N ARG A 219 -17.23 -7.17 -39.65
CA ARG A 219 -18.14 -6.60 -38.64
C ARG A 219 -19.04 -7.69 -38.08
N VAL A 220 -18.50 -8.48 -37.13
CA VAL A 220 -19.17 -9.63 -36.52
C VAL A 220 -20.49 -9.21 -35.86
N GLU A 221 -20.58 -8.00 -35.29
CA GLU A 221 -21.77 -7.50 -34.58
C GLU A 221 -23.04 -7.43 -35.44
N LEU A 222 -22.90 -7.43 -36.78
CA LEU A 222 -24.03 -7.46 -37.71
C LEU A 222 -24.80 -8.79 -37.66
N LEU A 223 -24.25 -9.84 -37.03
CA LEU A 223 -24.95 -11.10 -36.79
C LEU A 223 -26.02 -11.03 -35.68
N MET A 224 -25.99 -10.03 -34.79
CA MET A 224 -26.92 -9.96 -33.63
C MET A 224 -28.40 -10.22 -33.98
N PRO A 225 -28.99 -9.68 -35.08
CA PRO A 225 -30.38 -9.97 -35.45
C PRO A 225 -30.70 -11.45 -35.69
N ARG A 226 -29.72 -12.25 -36.14
CA ARG A 226 -29.85 -13.71 -36.26
C ARG A 226 -29.70 -14.38 -34.90
N LEU A 227 -28.73 -13.96 -34.11
CA LEU A 227 -28.40 -14.55 -32.80
C LEU A 227 -29.49 -14.31 -31.74
N TYR A 228 -30.25 -13.21 -31.80
CA TYR A 228 -31.40 -12.97 -30.92
C TYR A 228 -32.52 -14.03 -31.07
N ARG A 229 -32.55 -14.77 -32.18
CA ARG A 229 -33.60 -15.75 -32.49
C ARG A 229 -33.15 -17.21 -32.31
N ASP A 230 -31.84 -17.45 -32.20
CA ASP A 230 -31.28 -18.80 -32.16
C ASP A 230 -30.12 -18.90 -31.14
N LYS A 231 -30.42 -19.54 -30.01
CA LYS A 231 -29.46 -19.78 -28.93
C LYS A 231 -28.33 -20.75 -29.32
N ASN A 232 -28.61 -21.72 -30.19
CA ASN A 232 -27.63 -22.72 -30.61
C ASN A 232 -26.62 -22.06 -31.57
N PHE A 233 -27.11 -21.19 -32.45
CA PHE A 233 -26.26 -20.39 -33.32
C PHE A 233 -25.41 -19.38 -32.52
N LEU A 234 -25.94 -18.77 -31.46
CA LEU A 234 -25.14 -17.95 -30.52
C LEU A 234 -24.00 -18.74 -29.88
N LYS A 235 -24.28 -19.96 -29.41
CA LYS A 235 -23.26 -20.87 -28.87
C LYS A 235 -22.18 -21.15 -29.92
N LEU A 236 -22.55 -21.62 -31.12
CA LEU A 236 -21.59 -21.95 -32.17
C LEU A 236 -20.73 -20.74 -32.59
N VAL A 237 -21.31 -19.55 -32.70
CA VAL A 237 -20.57 -18.32 -33.03
C VAL A 237 -19.60 -17.93 -31.90
N THR A 238 -20.04 -17.96 -30.63
CA THR A 238 -19.17 -17.64 -29.50
C THR A 238 -18.08 -18.69 -29.28
N ASP A 239 -18.34 -19.97 -29.56
CA ASP A 239 -17.33 -21.04 -29.53
C ASP A 239 -16.24 -20.83 -30.60
N VAL A 240 -16.61 -20.43 -31.82
CA VAL A 240 -15.65 -20.08 -32.89
C VAL A 240 -14.79 -18.88 -32.50
N LEU A 241 -15.39 -17.82 -31.96
CA LEU A 241 -14.67 -16.62 -31.53
C LEU A 241 -13.75 -16.92 -30.34
N ARG A 242 -14.22 -17.68 -29.34
CA ARG A 242 -13.42 -18.14 -28.19
C ARG A 242 -12.24 -19.00 -28.63
N GLY A 243 -12.44 -19.90 -29.60
CA GLY A 243 -11.39 -20.71 -30.21
C GLY A 243 -10.34 -19.91 -31.01
N ARG A 244 -10.67 -18.67 -31.41
CA ARG A 244 -9.76 -17.70 -32.03
C ARG A 244 -9.24 -16.64 -31.03
N HIS A 245 -9.53 -16.79 -29.74
CA HIS A 245 -9.22 -15.83 -28.67
C HIS A 245 -9.83 -14.42 -28.85
N GLU A 246 -10.89 -14.29 -29.65
CA GLU A 246 -11.57 -13.02 -29.92
C GLU A 246 -12.78 -12.83 -28.99
N TYR A 247 -12.93 -11.64 -28.40
CA TYR A 247 -14.08 -11.28 -27.56
C TYR A 247 -14.81 -10.07 -28.13
N ASN A 248 -16.08 -10.25 -28.53
CA ASN A 248 -16.91 -9.17 -29.02
C ASN A 248 -18.05 -8.84 -28.04
N ASP A 249 -17.94 -7.70 -27.38
CA ASP A 249 -18.88 -7.23 -26.35
C ASP A 249 -20.36 -7.26 -26.80
N ARG A 250 -20.62 -6.87 -28.06
CA ARG A 250 -21.98 -6.84 -28.62
C ARG A 250 -22.53 -8.25 -28.79
N ILE A 251 -21.75 -9.19 -29.34
CA ILE A 251 -22.15 -10.59 -29.50
C ILE A 251 -22.45 -11.23 -28.14
N TRP A 252 -21.57 -11.08 -27.15
CA TRP A 252 -21.79 -11.64 -25.81
C TRP A 252 -23.00 -11.01 -25.10
N SER A 253 -23.35 -9.75 -25.39
CA SER A 253 -24.53 -9.07 -24.84
C SER A 253 -25.86 -9.74 -25.23
N VAL A 254 -25.89 -10.47 -26.36
CA VAL A 254 -27.09 -11.20 -26.82
C VAL A 254 -27.53 -12.25 -25.81
N SER A 255 -26.59 -12.83 -25.04
CA SER A 255 -26.89 -13.83 -24.01
C SER A 255 -27.89 -13.35 -22.95
N LEU A 256 -27.92 -12.05 -22.64
CA LEU A 256 -28.88 -11.45 -21.69
C LEU A 256 -30.32 -11.42 -22.19
N MET A 257 -30.55 -11.51 -23.51
CA MET A 257 -31.90 -11.45 -24.10
C MET A 257 -32.56 -12.82 -24.21
N ILE A 258 -31.82 -13.91 -23.99
CA ILE A 258 -32.33 -15.28 -23.99
C ILE A 258 -32.98 -15.56 -22.64
N LYS A 259 -34.23 -15.10 -22.47
CA LYS A 259 -34.95 -15.05 -21.19
C LYS A 259 -35.29 -16.41 -20.55
N GLU A 260 -35.18 -17.51 -21.28
CA GLU A 260 -35.86 -18.77 -20.95
C GLU A 260 -34.94 -20.00 -21.01
N THR A 261 -33.76 -19.93 -20.40
CA THR A 261 -32.90 -21.13 -20.25
C THR A 261 -32.10 -21.12 -18.94
N GLU A 262 -32.37 -22.10 -18.07
CA GLU A 262 -31.46 -22.54 -17.00
C GLU A 262 -30.27 -23.38 -17.54
N GLU A 263 -30.10 -23.39 -18.86
CA GLU A 263 -29.06 -24.12 -19.57
C GLU A 263 -27.69 -23.57 -19.18
N LYS A 264 -26.90 -24.39 -18.49
CA LYS A 264 -25.59 -24.05 -17.92
C LYS A 264 -24.66 -23.33 -18.90
N GLU A 265 -24.76 -23.65 -20.19
CA GLU A 265 -23.95 -23.04 -21.26
C GLU A 265 -24.34 -21.58 -21.55
N VAL A 266 -25.64 -21.25 -21.57
CA VAL A 266 -26.12 -19.86 -21.73
C VAL A 266 -25.78 -19.05 -20.48
N LEU A 267 -25.92 -19.64 -19.29
CA LEU A 267 -25.51 -19.03 -18.03
C LEU A 267 -23.99 -18.75 -18.00
N ASN A 268 -23.17 -19.64 -18.56
CA ASN A 268 -21.73 -19.40 -18.74
C ASN A 268 -21.46 -18.22 -19.68
N LEU A 269 -22.17 -18.08 -20.80
CA LEU A 269 -22.03 -16.92 -21.71
C LEU A 269 -22.42 -15.60 -21.03
N VAL A 270 -23.49 -15.59 -20.24
CA VAL A 270 -23.87 -14.44 -19.40
C VAL A 270 -22.77 -14.14 -18.37
N SER A 271 -22.17 -15.17 -17.77
CA SER A 271 -21.06 -15.02 -16.83
C SER A 271 -19.81 -14.42 -17.49
N GLU A 272 -19.41 -14.93 -18.67
CA GLU A 272 -18.32 -14.38 -19.49
C GLU A 272 -18.59 -12.92 -19.90
N TYR A 273 -19.83 -12.59 -20.27
CA TYR A 273 -20.21 -11.21 -20.58
C TYR A 273 -20.06 -10.31 -19.35
N LEU A 274 -20.66 -10.70 -18.22
CA LEU A 274 -20.64 -9.92 -16.99
C LEU A 274 -19.23 -9.80 -16.41
N ALA A 275 -18.39 -10.84 -16.49
CA ALA A 275 -16.99 -10.85 -16.05
C ALA A 275 -16.17 -9.69 -16.64
N ASN A 276 -16.46 -9.32 -17.89
CA ASN A 276 -15.80 -8.23 -18.59
C ASN A 276 -16.40 -6.83 -18.32
N LYS A 277 -17.45 -6.72 -17.49
CA LYS A 277 -18.13 -5.43 -17.21
C LYS A 277 -17.59 -4.73 -15.96
N PRO A 278 -17.62 -3.37 -15.92
CA PRO A 278 -17.25 -2.58 -14.75
C PRO A 278 -18.04 -2.91 -13.47
N ILE A 279 -19.21 -3.55 -13.57
CA ILE A 279 -20.00 -4.00 -12.42
C ILE A 279 -19.19 -4.96 -11.53
N VAL A 280 -18.37 -5.84 -12.12
CA VAL A 280 -17.60 -6.84 -11.38
C VAL A 280 -16.66 -6.18 -10.38
N GLN A 281 -16.02 -5.08 -10.76
CA GLN A 281 -15.11 -4.31 -9.91
C GLN A 281 -15.83 -3.76 -8.66
N LYS A 282 -17.13 -3.45 -8.76
CA LYS A 282 -17.96 -2.93 -7.67
C LYS A 282 -18.47 -3.99 -6.69
N LEU A 283 -18.41 -5.28 -7.03
CA LEU A 283 -18.94 -6.38 -6.19
C LEU A 283 -18.09 -6.75 -4.95
N GLY A 284 -17.01 -6.03 -4.66
CA GLY A 284 -16.06 -6.40 -3.61
C GLY A 284 -15.15 -7.59 -3.99
N TYR A 285 -14.28 -8.02 -3.09
CA TYR A 285 -13.33 -9.11 -3.36
C TYR A 285 -13.97 -10.50 -3.32
N TRP A 286 -15.08 -10.67 -2.60
CA TRP A 286 -15.81 -11.93 -2.51
C TRP A 286 -17.31 -11.73 -2.82
N PHE A 287 -17.79 -12.38 -3.88
CA PHE A 287 -19.18 -12.39 -4.29
C PHE A 287 -19.50 -13.71 -5.02
N THR A 288 -20.69 -14.26 -4.82
CA THR A 288 -21.14 -15.47 -5.54
C THR A 288 -22.63 -15.39 -5.80
N SER A 289 -23.02 -15.48 -7.07
CA SER A 289 -24.38 -15.68 -7.54
C SER A 289 -24.41 -16.70 -8.68
N THR A 290 -25.60 -17.07 -9.14
CA THR A 290 -25.80 -17.96 -10.30
C THR A 290 -25.18 -17.44 -11.60
N LEU A 291 -25.03 -16.12 -11.76
CA LEU A 291 -24.51 -15.49 -12.97
C LEU A 291 -23.08 -14.95 -12.82
N VAL A 292 -22.67 -14.55 -11.61
CA VAL A 292 -21.35 -13.95 -11.37
C VAL A 292 -20.72 -14.53 -10.12
N THR A 293 -19.59 -15.20 -10.29
CA THR A 293 -18.72 -15.61 -9.19
C THR A 293 -17.44 -14.79 -9.24
N ARG A 294 -17.22 -13.95 -8.21
CA ARG A 294 -15.95 -13.26 -7.96
C ARG A 294 -15.39 -13.78 -6.64
N LYS A 295 -14.53 -14.79 -6.74
CA LYS A 295 -13.68 -15.27 -5.64
C LYS A 295 -12.22 -15.01 -6.05
N PRO A 296 -11.31 -14.64 -5.15
CA PRO A 296 -9.89 -14.70 -5.44
C PRO A 296 -9.52 -16.18 -5.60
N ARG A 297 -9.23 -16.62 -6.82
CA ARG A 297 -9.13 -18.06 -7.15
C ARG A 297 -7.83 -18.68 -6.66
N ASN A 298 -6.74 -17.89 -6.67
CA ASN A 298 -5.43 -18.29 -6.18
C ASN A 298 -4.55 -17.05 -5.91
N ARG A 299 -3.52 -17.17 -5.07
CA ARG A 299 -2.50 -16.13 -4.84
C ARG A 299 -1.69 -15.77 -6.08
N TYR A 300 -1.63 -16.66 -7.08
CA TYR A 300 -0.94 -16.45 -8.35
C TYR A 300 -1.78 -15.72 -9.43
N GLU A 301 -3.03 -15.40 -9.13
CA GLU A 301 -3.94 -14.76 -10.10
C GLU A 301 -3.63 -13.27 -10.25
N THR A 302 -3.10 -12.88 -11.42
CA THR A 302 -2.62 -11.51 -11.73
C THR A 302 -3.65 -10.65 -12.48
N ALA A 303 -4.90 -11.11 -12.57
CA ALA A 303 -5.96 -10.40 -13.28
C ALA A 303 -6.33 -9.05 -12.62
N ARG A 304 -6.70 -8.06 -13.43
CA ARG A 304 -7.03 -6.71 -12.95
C ARG A 304 -8.23 -6.75 -11.99
N GLY A 305 -8.00 -6.34 -10.74
CA GLY A 305 -9.02 -6.27 -9.70
C GLY A 305 -9.02 -7.44 -8.72
N VAL A 306 -8.11 -8.42 -8.83
CA VAL A 306 -7.96 -9.50 -7.85
C VAL A 306 -7.24 -9.00 -6.58
N PHE A 307 -7.48 -9.65 -5.45
CA PHE A 307 -6.76 -9.41 -4.21
C PHE A 307 -5.37 -10.07 -4.29
N HIS A 308 -4.32 -9.24 -4.36
CA HIS A 308 -2.94 -9.72 -4.31
C HIS A 308 -2.51 -9.89 -2.86
N TYR A 309 -2.01 -11.07 -2.50
CA TYR A 309 -1.37 -11.32 -1.21
C TYR A 309 0.05 -10.77 -1.26
N LEU A 310 0.40 -9.89 -0.31
CA LEU A 310 1.70 -9.22 -0.25
C LEU A 310 2.43 -9.65 1.01
N GLU A 311 3.71 -9.96 0.87
CA GLU A 311 4.53 -10.42 1.97
C GLU A 311 5.43 -9.28 2.47
N TYR A 312 5.38 -9.03 3.79
CA TYR A 312 6.13 -7.99 4.46
C TYR A 312 7.17 -8.64 5.37
N PHE A 313 8.14 -9.33 4.78
CA PHE A 313 9.21 -10.00 5.50
C PHE A 313 10.60 -9.54 5.03
N PRO A 314 11.45 -8.98 5.91
CA PRO A 314 11.19 -8.63 7.31
C PRO A 314 10.47 -7.26 7.44
N LEU A 315 9.35 -7.22 8.17
CA LEU A 315 8.79 -5.99 8.72
C LEU A 315 9.17 -5.90 10.20
N ILE A 316 9.96 -4.89 10.55
CA ILE A 316 10.48 -4.69 11.90
C ILE A 316 9.96 -3.35 12.42
N ASN A 317 9.09 -3.41 13.42
CA ASN A 317 8.49 -2.22 14.02
C ASN A 317 9.49 -1.49 14.93
N ALA A 318 9.30 -0.18 15.06
CA ALA A 318 10.10 0.69 15.92
C ALA A 318 9.60 0.75 17.38
N ARG A 319 8.38 0.27 17.64
CA ARG A 319 7.70 0.40 18.94
C ARG A 319 7.04 -0.91 19.34
N VAL A 320 7.34 -1.39 20.54
CA VAL A 320 6.65 -2.51 21.18
C VAL A 320 5.52 -2.01 22.08
N HIS A 321 5.64 -0.81 22.66
CA HIS A 321 4.59 -0.22 23.49
C HIS A 321 3.57 0.64 22.71
N LYS A 322 2.29 0.48 23.06
CA LYS A 322 1.18 1.26 22.50
C LYS A 322 1.18 2.69 23.08
N ALA A 323 1.68 3.66 22.32
CA ALA A 323 1.68 5.07 22.73
C ALA A 323 0.26 5.68 22.84
N ASN A 324 -0.74 5.09 22.19
CA ASN A 324 -2.13 5.54 22.16
C ASN A 324 -3.11 4.39 22.48
N LYS A 325 -4.32 4.71 22.94
CA LYS A 325 -5.41 3.73 23.13
C LYS A 325 -5.78 2.97 21.84
N ASN A 326 -5.58 3.58 20.67
CA ASN A 326 -5.86 2.99 19.37
C ASN A 326 -4.59 2.41 18.76
N VAL A 327 -4.67 1.18 18.23
CA VAL A 327 -3.54 0.52 17.54
C VAL A 327 -3.30 1.21 16.19
N THR A 328 -2.14 1.83 16.02
CA THR A 328 -1.73 2.49 14.77
C THR A 328 -0.59 1.74 14.11
N ILE A 329 -0.86 1.12 12.97
CA ILE A 329 0.18 0.56 12.09
C ILE A 329 0.96 1.73 11.47
N LEU A 330 2.27 1.79 11.70
CA LEU A 330 3.15 2.89 11.25
C LEU A 330 3.57 2.78 9.77
N ASN A 331 3.57 1.57 9.20
CA ASN A 331 3.89 1.35 7.80
C ASN A 331 2.62 1.47 6.95
N ASP A 332 2.44 2.61 6.27
CA ASP A 332 1.22 2.89 5.50
C ASP A 332 0.91 1.84 4.42
N ARG A 333 1.93 1.34 3.70
CA ARG A 333 1.75 0.29 2.68
C ARG A 333 1.21 -1.01 3.27
N PHE A 334 1.70 -1.39 4.44
CA PHE A 334 1.21 -2.57 5.13
C PHE A 334 -0.18 -2.33 5.75
N LYS A 335 -0.43 -1.14 6.30
CA LYS A 335 -1.72 -0.72 6.84
C LYS A 335 -2.83 -0.77 5.77
N GLU A 336 -2.58 -0.21 4.59
CA GLU A 336 -3.50 -0.27 3.44
C GLU A 336 -3.82 -1.72 3.06
N GLN A 337 -2.78 -2.55 2.94
CA GLN A 337 -2.94 -3.97 2.58
C GLN A 337 -3.67 -4.78 3.66
N TYR A 338 -3.40 -4.51 4.95
CA TYR A 338 -4.10 -5.13 6.07
C TYR A 338 -5.58 -4.75 6.08
N ILE A 339 -5.92 -3.48 5.82
CA ILE A 339 -7.31 -3.02 5.67
C ILE A 339 -8.00 -3.70 4.48
N ARG A 340 -7.33 -3.81 3.32
CA ARG A 340 -7.87 -4.54 2.16
C ARG A 340 -8.10 -6.02 2.46
N PHE A 341 -7.22 -6.65 3.22
CA PHE A 341 -7.35 -8.04 3.64
C PHE A 341 -8.52 -8.24 4.61
N LEU A 342 -8.67 -7.38 5.63
CA LEU A 342 -9.84 -7.40 6.50
C LEU A 342 -11.14 -7.17 5.72
N THR A 343 -11.11 -6.32 4.67
CA THR A 343 -12.25 -6.12 3.77
C THR A 343 -12.62 -7.41 3.04
N LEU A 344 -11.65 -8.15 2.49
CA LEU A 344 -11.86 -9.49 1.93
C LEU A 344 -12.47 -10.46 2.96
N LEU A 345 -11.89 -10.56 4.16
CA LEU A 345 -12.38 -11.46 5.21
C LEU A 345 -13.82 -11.12 5.67
N SER A 346 -14.20 -9.84 5.67
CA SER A 346 -15.57 -9.41 6.01
C SER A 346 -16.63 -9.75 4.95
N GLN A 347 -16.20 -10.02 3.71
CA GLN A 347 -17.08 -10.37 2.59
C GLN A 347 -17.19 -11.89 2.39
N LYS A 348 -16.29 -12.66 2.99
CA LYS A 348 -16.24 -14.12 2.90
C LYS A 348 -17.13 -14.75 4.00
N PRO A 349 -17.98 -15.74 3.67
CA PRO A 349 -18.95 -16.30 4.63
C PRO A 349 -18.31 -17.22 5.69
N LYS A 350 -17.15 -17.83 5.39
CA LYS A 350 -16.33 -18.64 6.30
C LYS A 350 -14.87 -18.41 5.98
N HIS A 351 -14.01 -18.33 7.00
CA HIS A 351 -12.55 -18.23 6.82
C HIS A 351 -11.95 -19.62 6.73
N ASP A 352 -11.03 -19.81 5.80
CA ASP A 352 -10.35 -21.10 5.59
C ASP A 352 -8.93 -21.12 6.20
N VAL A 353 -8.23 -22.23 5.98
CA VAL A 353 -6.85 -22.44 6.42
C VAL A 353 -5.90 -21.37 5.84
N GLU A 354 -6.14 -20.91 4.61
CA GLU A 354 -5.29 -19.89 3.99
C GLU A 354 -5.51 -18.50 4.59
N ASP A 355 -6.77 -18.12 4.81
CA ASP A 355 -7.13 -16.85 5.45
C ASP A 355 -6.52 -16.74 6.84
N LEU A 356 -6.68 -17.78 7.68
CA LEU A 356 -6.15 -17.78 9.04
C LEU A 356 -4.63 -17.79 9.05
N LEU A 357 -3.97 -18.47 8.11
CA LEU A 357 -2.51 -18.44 7.97
C LEU A 357 -1.99 -17.04 7.63
N VAL A 358 -2.62 -16.36 6.66
CA VAL A 358 -2.26 -14.97 6.31
C VAL A 358 -2.58 -14.00 7.45
N LEU A 359 -3.71 -14.18 8.14
CA LEU A 359 -4.08 -13.39 9.32
C LEU A 359 -3.05 -13.53 10.43
N THR A 360 -2.61 -14.75 10.76
CA THR A 360 -1.54 -14.99 11.75
C THR A 360 -0.25 -14.29 11.35
N VAL A 361 0.19 -14.37 10.09
CA VAL A 361 1.39 -13.66 9.61
C VAL A 361 1.25 -12.14 9.72
N TYR A 362 0.10 -11.58 9.33
CA TYR A 362 -0.14 -10.14 9.44
C TYR A 362 -0.29 -9.65 10.88
N LEU A 363 -0.75 -10.47 11.81
CA LEU A 363 -0.75 -10.15 13.25
C LEU A 363 0.67 -10.17 13.81
N LEU A 364 1.49 -11.15 13.42
CA LEU A 364 2.92 -11.19 13.78
C LEU A 364 3.70 -9.99 13.23
N ALA A 365 3.40 -9.53 12.01
CA ALA A 365 3.97 -8.31 11.44
C ALA A 365 3.62 -7.02 12.22
N GLN A 366 2.64 -7.07 13.13
CA GLN A 366 2.26 -5.98 14.04
C GLN A 366 2.76 -6.20 15.48
N ASP A 367 3.60 -7.22 15.72
CA ASP A 367 4.00 -7.71 17.05
C ASP A 367 2.80 -8.11 17.95
N ARG A 368 1.63 -8.39 17.35
CA ARG A 368 0.39 -8.83 18.05
C ARG A 368 0.43 -10.34 18.31
N ILE A 369 1.47 -10.78 19.01
CA ILE A 369 1.83 -12.19 19.23
C ILE A 369 0.70 -12.99 19.90
N LEU A 370 0.04 -12.44 20.92
CA LEU A 370 -1.05 -13.12 21.64
C LEU A 370 -2.25 -13.40 20.72
N GLU A 371 -2.69 -12.38 19.98
CA GLU A 371 -3.79 -12.50 19.02
C GLU A 371 -3.43 -13.45 17.85
N ALA A 372 -2.16 -13.45 17.43
CA ALA A 372 -1.65 -14.38 16.43
C ALA A 372 -1.72 -15.84 16.92
N LYS A 373 -1.38 -16.11 18.20
CA LYS A 373 -1.55 -17.43 18.82
C LYS A 373 -3.02 -17.85 18.89
N GLU A 374 -3.93 -16.96 19.26
CA GLU A 374 -5.37 -17.26 19.29
C GLU A 374 -5.91 -17.68 17.91
N GLN A 375 -5.54 -16.97 16.84
CA GLN A 375 -5.94 -17.38 15.48
C GLN A 375 -5.22 -18.66 15.04
N PHE A 376 -3.98 -18.88 15.46
CA PHE A 376 -3.23 -20.11 15.16
C PHE A 376 -3.84 -21.36 15.82
N VAL A 377 -4.46 -21.24 16.99
CA VAL A 377 -5.24 -22.34 17.60
C VAL A 377 -6.43 -22.71 16.71
N LYS A 378 -7.17 -21.72 16.19
CA LYS A 378 -8.29 -21.96 15.24
C LYS A 378 -7.81 -22.59 13.93
N LEU A 379 -6.70 -22.08 13.37
CA LEU A 379 -6.02 -22.66 12.20
C LEU A 379 -5.68 -24.13 12.44
N SER A 380 -5.09 -24.44 13.60
CA SER A 380 -4.70 -25.81 13.97
C SER A 380 -5.90 -26.75 14.18
N ALA A 381 -7.07 -26.22 14.55
CA ALA A 381 -8.31 -26.99 14.60
C ALA A 381 -8.83 -27.32 13.19
N LEU A 382 -8.96 -26.32 12.32
CA LEU A 382 -9.40 -26.52 10.92
C LEU A 382 -8.47 -27.46 10.14
N VAL A 383 -7.15 -27.39 10.37
CA VAL A 383 -6.19 -28.32 9.75
C VAL A 383 -6.45 -29.76 10.19
N LYS A 384 -6.74 -30.00 11.49
CA LYS A 384 -7.07 -31.35 12.00
C LYS A 384 -8.40 -31.87 11.45
N GLU A 385 -9.41 -31.00 11.35
CA GLU A 385 -10.71 -31.34 10.76
C GLU A 385 -10.55 -31.76 9.28
N GLY A 386 -9.85 -30.98 8.47
CA GLY A 386 -9.61 -31.32 7.06
C GLY A 386 -8.81 -32.62 6.85
N HIS A 387 -7.87 -32.95 7.74
CA HIS A 387 -7.16 -34.24 7.68
C HIS A 387 -8.03 -35.44 8.10
N LEU A 388 -9.13 -35.23 8.85
CA LEU A 388 -10.10 -36.28 9.16
C LEU A 388 -11.03 -36.54 7.97
N ASP A 389 -11.43 -35.51 7.24
CA ASP A 389 -12.21 -35.65 6.01
C ASP A 389 -11.40 -36.38 4.91
N GLU A 390 -10.12 -36.03 4.72
CA GLU A 390 -9.21 -36.75 3.81
C GLU A 390 -9.01 -38.24 4.13
N LEU A 391 -9.22 -38.65 5.39
CA LEU A 391 -9.17 -40.06 5.83
C LEU A 391 -10.51 -40.79 5.68
N ASN A 392 -11.62 -40.06 5.61
CA ASN A 392 -12.97 -40.61 5.49
C ASN A 392 -13.47 -40.70 4.02
N ASP A 393 -12.97 -39.83 3.13
CA ASP A 393 -13.42 -39.79 1.73
C ASP A 393 -12.84 -40.92 0.86
N SER A 394 -13.59 -42.02 0.78
CA SER A 394 -13.33 -43.14 -0.13
C SER A 394 -13.57 -42.78 -1.60
N GLN A 395 -12.54 -42.18 -2.23
CA GLN A 395 -12.21 -42.11 -3.67
C GLN A 395 -13.23 -41.61 -4.72
N GLU A 396 -14.55 -41.62 -4.53
CA GLU A 396 -15.52 -41.50 -5.64
C GLU A 396 -16.02 -40.08 -5.99
N GLN A 397 -15.68 -39.03 -5.24
CA GLN A 397 -16.09 -37.64 -5.55
C GLN A 397 -14.94 -36.69 -5.96
N ARG A 398 -13.89 -37.22 -6.60
CA ARG A 398 -12.83 -36.41 -7.22
C ARG A 398 -13.23 -35.92 -8.62
N LEU A 399 -14.13 -34.94 -8.68
CA LEU A 399 -14.48 -34.22 -9.91
C LEU A 399 -14.17 -32.72 -9.82
N GLU A 400 -13.29 -32.27 -10.72
CA GLU A 400 -13.10 -30.90 -11.21
C GLU A 400 -12.74 -29.77 -10.21
N GLY A 401 -11.44 -29.59 -9.97
CA GLY A 401 -10.82 -28.26 -10.20
C GLY A 401 -10.26 -27.48 -9.01
N GLU A 402 -10.73 -27.66 -7.77
CA GLU A 402 -10.26 -26.89 -6.61
C GLU A 402 -9.22 -27.68 -5.76
N HIS A 403 -8.00 -27.85 -6.30
CA HIS A 403 -6.86 -28.33 -5.52
C HIS A 403 -6.32 -27.24 -4.58
N THR A 404 -6.92 -27.11 -3.40
CA THR A 404 -6.40 -26.28 -2.30
C THR A 404 -5.14 -26.92 -1.71
N SER A 405 -3.98 -26.63 -2.29
CA SER A 405 -2.70 -27.17 -1.84
C SER A 405 -2.35 -26.69 -0.43
N PHE A 406 -2.46 -27.57 0.56
CA PHE A 406 -2.17 -27.25 1.96
C PHE A 406 -0.73 -26.74 2.15
N GLN A 407 -0.61 -25.57 2.78
CA GLN A 407 0.65 -24.84 2.97
C GLN A 407 1.44 -25.37 4.19
N ALA A 408 1.77 -26.68 4.16
CA ALA A 408 2.35 -27.41 5.27
C ALA A 408 3.66 -26.80 5.81
N ILE A 409 4.51 -26.27 4.94
CA ILE A 409 5.82 -25.69 5.32
C ILE A 409 5.63 -24.40 6.10
N GLN A 410 4.72 -23.54 5.62
CA GLN A 410 4.34 -22.29 6.27
C GLN A 410 3.70 -22.56 7.63
N TYR A 411 2.79 -23.54 7.69
CA TYR A 411 2.14 -23.97 8.93
C TYR A 411 3.16 -24.51 9.95
N ASP A 412 4.03 -25.44 9.55
CA ASP A 412 5.06 -26.03 10.42
C ASP A 412 6.05 -24.97 10.93
N TYR A 413 6.47 -24.03 10.08
CA TYR A 413 7.34 -22.91 10.49
C TYR A 413 6.64 -21.98 11.49
N LEU A 414 5.38 -21.61 11.25
CA LEU A 414 4.58 -20.80 12.18
C LEU A 414 4.35 -21.50 13.51
N ARG A 415 4.10 -22.82 13.49
CA ARG A 415 3.97 -23.67 14.68
C ARG A 415 5.25 -23.57 15.52
N ALA A 416 6.40 -23.85 14.91
CA ALA A 416 7.70 -23.80 15.58
C ALA A 416 8.03 -22.38 16.11
N TYR A 417 7.77 -21.33 15.33
CA TYR A 417 8.02 -19.95 15.72
C TYR A 417 7.12 -19.50 16.90
N LEU A 418 5.81 -19.77 16.84
CA LEU A 418 4.87 -19.37 17.88
C LEU A 418 5.11 -20.09 19.22
N SER A 419 5.62 -21.32 19.18
CA SER A 419 6.05 -22.05 20.39
C SER A 419 7.26 -21.38 21.09
N LEU A 420 8.13 -20.69 20.36
CA LEU A 420 9.24 -19.91 20.93
C LEU A 420 8.81 -18.56 21.51
N CYS A 421 7.66 -18.02 21.10
CA CYS A 421 7.14 -16.73 21.59
C CYS A 421 6.49 -16.86 22.97
N VAL A 422 7.26 -17.13 24.02
CA VAL A 422 6.77 -17.31 25.40
C VAL A 422 6.72 -15.98 26.17
N GLU A 423 5.73 -15.84 27.06
CA GLU A 423 5.67 -14.74 28.02
C GLU A 423 6.70 -14.95 29.14
N VAL A 424 7.65 -14.01 29.28
CA VAL A 424 8.67 -14.06 30.33
C VAL A 424 8.17 -13.24 31.51
N GLN A 425 7.80 -13.91 32.60
CA GLN A 425 7.44 -13.21 33.84
C GLN A 425 8.70 -12.65 34.52
N VAL A 426 8.69 -11.36 34.82
CA VAL A 426 9.79 -10.64 35.49
C VAL A 426 9.92 -11.06 36.97
N ASP A 427 8.85 -11.62 37.55
CA ASP A 427 8.84 -12.15 38.90
C ASP A 427 9.06 -13.67 38.94
N ASN A 428 10.18 -14.06 39.57
CA ASN A 428 10.80 -15.39 39.71
C ASN A 428 9.93 -16.52 40.33
N SER A 429 8.65 -16.66 39.97
CA SER A 429 7.84 -17.82 40.35
C SER A 429 8.22 -19.09 39.56
N ASN A 430 8.84 -18.95 38.38
CA ASN A 430 9.37 -20.08 37.61
C ASN A 430 10.65 -19.71 36.81
N PRO A 431 11.86 -20.02 37.32
CA PRO A 431 13.13 -19.78 36.61
C PRO A 431 13.45 -20.84 35.53
N ASN A 432 12.46 -21.66 35.15
CA ASN A 432 12.59 -22.70 34.14
C ASN A 432 11.78 -22.31 32.90
N LEU A 433 12.44 -22.32 31.74
CA LEU A 433 11.80 -22.07 30.46
C LEU A 433 10.98 -23.32 30.08
N VAL A 434 9.67 -23.28 30.31
CA VAL A 434 8.74 -24.35 29.90
C VAL A 434 8.41 -24.18 28.42
N VAL A 435 9.32 -24.65 27.55
CA VAL A 435 9.13 -24.78 26.11
C VAL A 435 9.35 -26.24 25.74
N ASP A 436 8.39 -26.81 25.01
CA ASP A 436 8.61 -28.07 24.30
C ASP A 436 9.53 -27.79 23.11
N LEU A 437 10.81 -28.14 23.26
CA LEU A 437 11.84 -27.95 22.24
C LEU A 437 11.95 -29.16 21.30
N ASP A 438 11.44 -30.32 21.68
CA ASP A 438 11.58 -31.57 20.93
C ASP A 438 10.75 -31.50 19.63
N ASP A 439 9.51 -31.05 19.73
CA ASP A 439 8.60 -30.84 18.59
C ASP A 439 9.13 -29.77 17.62
N ILE A 440 9.76 -28.72 18.16
CA ILE A 440 10.40 -27.65 17.38
C ILE A 440 11.64 -28.18 16.64
N GLN A 441 12.46 -28.98 17.31
CA GLN A 441 13.67 -29.56 16.71
C GLN A 441 13.32 -30.61 15.66
N ALA A 442 12.25 -31.40 15.85
CA ALA A 442 11.71 -32.31 14.84
C ALA A 442 11.28 -31.56 13.56
N ILE A 443 10.54 -30.45 13.69
CA ILE A 443 10.15 -29.58 12.56
C ILE A 443 11.40 -28.98 11.88
N ALA A 444 12.35 -28.46 12.65
CA ALA A 444 13.56 -27.86 12.08
C ALA A 444 14.41 -28.89 11.31
N ASN A 445 14.56 -30.10 11.85
CA ASN A 445 15.26 -31.21 11.20
C ASN A 445 14.55 -31.68 9.91
N LYS A 446 13.21 -31.71 9.89
CA LYS A 446 12.40 -32.08 8.70
C LYS A 446 12.69 -31.20 7.48
N TYR A 447 12.94 -29.90 7.68
CA TYR A 447 13.11 -28.93 6.59
C TYR A 447 14.51 -28.31 6.44
N GLN A 448 15.50 -28.70 7.25
CA GLN A 448 16.87 -28.14 7.20
C GLN A 448 17.55 -28.20 5.81
N ASN A 449 17.15 -29.17 4.97
CA ASN A 449 17.68 -29.40 3.62
C ASN A 449 16.62 -29.15 2.51
N TYR A 450 15.56 -28.39 2.81
CA TYR A 450 14.52 -28.07 1.83
C TYR A 450 15.12 -27.30 0.62
N PRO A 451 14.72 -27.61 -0.63
CA PRO A 451 15.43 -27.11 -1.83
C PRO A 451 15.28 -25.59 -2.08
N VAL A 452 14.20 -24.97 -1.59
CA VAL A 452 14.03 -23.50 -1.73
C VAL A 452 14.95 -22.81 -0.73
N GLN A 453 15.97 -22.11 -1.24
CA GLN A 453 17.02 -21.42 -0.46
C GLN A 453 16.48 -20.58 0.71
N ARG A 454 15.36 -19.89 0.52
CA ARG A 454 14.72 -19.07 1.56
C ARG A 454 14.26 -19.90 2.76
N TRP A 455 13.49 -20.96 2.51
CA TRP A 455 13.05 -21.88 3.56
C TRP A 455 14.25 -22.61 4.18
N ASN A 456 15.20 -23.03 3.35
CA ASN A 456 16.44 -23.64 3.82
C ASN A 456 17.16 -22.79 4.86
N LYS A 457 17.29 -21.48 4.59
CA LYS A 457 17.86 -20.52 5.53
C LYS A 457 17.01 -20.38 6.79
N LEU A 458 15.70 -20.15 6.66
CA LEU A 458 14.80 -19.95 7.81
C LEU A 458 14.83 -21.14 8.80
N PHE A 459 14.79 -22.38 8.31
CA PHE A 459 14.86 -23.56 9.18
C PHE A 459 16.26 -23.81 9.76
N LYS A 460 17.34 -23.42 9.07
CA LYS A 460 18.71 -23.45 9.63
C LYS A 460 18.92 -22.39 10.71
N ASP A 461 18.40 -21.18 10.50
CA ASP A 461 18.45 -20.10 11.48
C ASP A 461 17.65 -20.48 12.73
N LEU A 462 16.43 -21.03 12.56
CA LEU A 462 15.59 -21.60 13.62
C LEU A 462 16.32 -22.71 14.41
N LYS A 463 16.92 -23.69 13.71
CA LYS A 463 17.69 -24.78 14.35
C LYS A 463 18.85 -24.24 15.18
N THR A 464 19.64 -23.33 14.60
CA THR A 464 20.79 -22.71 15.27
C THR A 464 20.36 -21.96 16.54
N TYR A 465 19.21 -21.30 16.52
CA TYR A 465 18.63 -20.60 17.67
C TYR A 465 18.15 -21.58 18.77
N VAL A 466 17.45 -22.65 18.39
CA VAL A 466 17.01 -23.71 19.32
C VAL A 466 18.20 -24.43 19.97
N ASP A 467 19.24 -24.75 19.19
CA ASP A 467 20.46 -25.38 19.70
C ASP A 467 21.21 -24.46 20.70
N GLU A 468 21.13 -23.12 20.56
CA GLU A 468 21.67 -22.18 21.56
C GLU A 468 20.81 -22.11 22.84
N ILE A 469 19.47 -22.13 22.72
CA ILE A 469 18.57 -22.25 23.88
C ILE A 469 18.89 -23.53 24.67
N LEU A 470 19.05 -24.66 23.97
CA LEU A 470 19.40 -25.94 24.59
C LEU A 470 20.74 -25.90 25.31
N ARG A 471 21.78 -25.25 24.76
CA ARG A 471 23.07 -25.06 25.45
C ARG A 471 22.92 -24.24 26.73
N THR A 472 22.28 -23.08 26.66
CA THR A 472 22.08 -22.21 27.84
C THR A 472 21.22 -22.86 28.93
N THR A 473 20.35 -23.81 28.55
CA THR A 473 19.48 -24.54 29.50
C THR A 473 20.16 -25.79 30.06
N SER A 474 21.01 -26.46 29.26
CA SER A 474 21.71 -27.70 29.64
C SER A 474 22.95 -27.47 30.51
N GLY A 475 23.53 -26.26 30.50
CA GLY A 475 24.60 -25.85 31.44
C GLY A 475 24.18 -25.93 32.91
N ARG A 476 22.88 -26.06 33.18
CA ARG A 476 22.30 -26.26 34.53
C ARG A 476 22.49 -27.67 35.10
N ASN A 477 22.85 -28.67 34.27
CA ASN A 477 22.73 -30.10 34.61
C ASN A 477 23.94 -30.99 34.23
N LYS A 478 25.15 -30.44 34.15
CA LYS A 478 26.38 -31.26 34.00
C LYS A 478 27.51 -30.84 34.93
N THR A 479 27.68 -31.59 36.02
CA THR A 479 29.03 -32.04 36.36
C THR A 479 29.56 -32.88 35.20
N SER A 480 30.80 -32.67 34.78
CA SER A 480 31.49 -33.54 33.83
C SER A 480 32.97 -33.58 34.17
N PRO A 481 33.62 -34.75 33.98
CA PRO A 481 34.86 -35.05 34.69
C PRO A 481 36.08 -34.46 34.00
N ALA A 482 37.12 -34.21 34.80
CA ALA A 482 38.41 -33.76 34.31
C ALA A 482 39.00 -34.75 33.29
N GLN A 483 39.57 -34.21 32.21
CA GLN A 483 40.62 -34.89 31.46
C GLN A 483 41.87 -34.02 31.41
N SER A 484 42.94 -34.60 31.94
CA SER A 484 44.30 -34.09 31.91
C SER A 484 44.92 -34.22 30.51
N GLY A 485 45.74 -33.25 30.14
CA GLY A 485 46.54 -33.28 28.91
C GLY A 485 47.56 -32.15 28.93
N ALA A 486 48.76 -32.43 29.43
CA ALA A 486 49.81 -31.44 29.58
C ALA A 486 50.59 -31.22 28.27
N ASN A 487 51.12 -30.01 28.09
CA ASN A 487 52.55 -29.78 27.82
C ASN A 487 52.93 -28.33 28.13
N ALA A 488 54.22 -28.12 28.42
CA ALA A 488 54.76 -26.95 29.13
C ALA A 488 55.79 -26.15 28.31
N GLU A 489 56.55 -25.28 29.00
CA GLU A 489 57.69 -24.44 28.54
C GLU A 489 57.31 -23.15 27.79
N GLN A 490 57.88 -21.95 28.05
CA GLN A 490 58.89 -21.38 29.00
C GLN A 490 58.55 -19.86 29.16
N GLY A 491 59.12 -19.01 30.04
CA GLY A 491 60.17 -19.09 31.08
C GLY A 491 60.53 -17.67 31.62
N SER A 492 61.37 -17.55 32.65
CA SER A 492 61.87 -16.32 33.35
C SER A 492 60.82 -15.42 34.05
N ASP A 493 60.83 -15.23 35.39
CA ASP A 493 61.83 -14.62 36.30
C ASP A 493 61.86 -13.07 36.22
N THR A 494 61.93 -12.27 37.29
CA THR A 494 62.49 -12.48 38.65
C THR A 494 61.66 -11.87 39.80
N ALA A 495 61.85 -12.37 41.03
CA ALA A 495 61.30 -11.82 42.29
C ALA A 495 62.30 -10.89 43.04
N ILE A 496 61.81 -10.22 44.11
CA ILE A 496 62.47 -9.76 45.37
C ILE A 496 61.41 -8.88 46.08
N ALA A 497 60.74 -9.27 47.17
CA ALA A 497 61.14 -9.63 48.55
C ALA A 497 60.87 -8.49 49.57
N THR A 498 60.25 -8.93 50.66
CA THR A 498 59.79 -8.25 51.89
C THR A 498 60.82 -7.41 52.65
N GLU A 499 60.37 -6.39 53.40
CA GLU A 499 60.43 -6.28 54.89
C GLU A 499 59.78 -4.93 55.34
N LYS A 500 58.82 -4.88 56.27
CA LYS A 500 58.83 -4.96 57.76
C LYS A 500 59.01 -3.61 58.49
N VAL A 501 58.23 -3.47 59.57
CA VAL A 501 57.99 -2.29 60.43
C VAL A 501 59.22 -1.96 61.30
N PRO A 502 59.37 -0.71 61.78
CA PRO A 502 59.37 -0.57 63.24
C PRO A 502 58.54 0.62 63.76
N SER A 503 57.93 0.40 64.93
CA SER A 503 57.29 1.40 65.79
C SER A 503 58.25 1.83 66.90
N GLU A 504 58.29 3.11 67.27
CA GLU A 504 58.92 3.53 68.53
C GLU A 504 58.26 4.77 69.14
N SER A 505 58.53 5.03 70.42
CA SER A 505 57.61 5.72 71.33
C SER A 505 58.21 6.94 72.06
N SER A 506 57.32 7.87 72.41
CA SER A 506 57.43 8.84 73.52
C SER A 506 58.50 9.95 73.48
N THR A 507 58.09 11.19 73.78
CA THR A 507 58.52 11.97 74.97
C THR A 507 57.75 13.30 75.10
N SER A 508 57.60 13.77 76.34
CA SER A 508 56.90 14.97 76.80
C SER A 508 57.43 16.30 76.24
N GLY A 509 56.55 17.31 76.11
CA GLY A 509 56.91 18.70 75.81
C GLY A 509 55.76 19.68 76.10
N ASN A 510 55.75 20.29 77.29
CA ASN A 510 54.66 21.14 77.78
C ASN A 510 54.85 22.61 77.36
N SER A 511 53.88 23.24 76.66
CA SER A 511 53.74 24.71 76.67
C SER A 511 52.33 25.20 76.29
N ASN A 512 51.71 25.98 77.17
CA ASN A 512 50.49 26.73 76.86
C ASN A 512 50.80 27.85 75.86
N LYS A 513 50.08 27.89 74.73
CA LYS A 513 49.86 29.12 73.95
C LYS A 513 48.47 29.14 73.33
N THR A 514 47.61 29.96 73.91
CA THR A 514 46.30 30.35 73.36
C THR A 514 46.51 31.06 72.02
N ALA A 515 45.98 30.50 70.91
CA ALA A 515 46.09 31.13 69.60
C ALA A 515 44.84 30.90 68.74
N SER A 516 44.16 32.01 68.44
CA SER A 516 43.21 32.26 67.34
C SER A 516 42.86 31.07 66.42
N ARG A 517 41.61 30.59 66.52
CA ARG A 517 41.02 29.59 65.61
C ARG A 517 40.84 30.19 64.21
N LYS A 518 41.77 29.96 63.28
CA LYS A 518 41.58 30.28 61.85
C LYS A 518 40.40 29.46 61.30
N PRO A 519 39.55 30.01 60.42
CA PRO A 519 38.46 29.25 59.83
C PRO A 519 39.01 28.19 58.86
N VAL A 520 38.88 26.91 59.23
CA VAL A 520 39.10 25.79 58.31
C VAL A 520 37.91 25.74 57.36
N ARG A 521 38.17 25.77 56.05
CA ARG A 521 37.13 25.62 55.03
C ARG A 521 36.73 24.14 54.98
N ALA A 522 35.47 23.84 55.30
CA ALA A 522 34.96 22.50 55.17
C ALA A 522 34.93 22.08 53.69
N THR A 523 35.35 20.83 53.41
CA THR A 523 35.36 20.24 52.07
C THR A 523 34.92 18.80 52.15
N VAL A 524 34.07 18.38 51.22
CA VAL A 524 33.46 17.05 51.17
C VAL A 524 33.33 16.63 49.71
N ASP A 525 34.05 15.58 49.32
CA ASP A 525 33.82 14.84 48.07
C ASP A 525 33.61 13.36 48.43
N PHE A 526 32.93 12.61 47.57
CA PHE A 526 32.79 11.18 47.76
C PHE A 526 32.87 10.43 46.44
N LYS A 527 33.43 9.23 46.46
CA LYS A 527 33.46 8.31 45.33
C LYS A 527 32.68 7.06 45.69
N ILE A 528 32.00 6.47 44.72
CA ILE A 528 31.29 5.20 44.90
C ILE A 528 32.18 4.13 44.23
N GLY A 529 32.64 3.16 45.01
CA GLY A 529 33.52 2.09 44.57
C GLY A 529 32.77 0.96 43.87
N SER A 530 33.52 0.07 43.21
CA SER A 530 33.00 -1.16 42.59
C SER A 530 32.28 -2.09 43.58
N ASP A 531 32.66 -2.02 44.85
CA ASP A 531 32.33 -3.00 45.87
C ASP A 531 31.04 -2.61 46.63
N SER A 532 30.22 -1.72 46.05
CA SER A 532 29.06 -1.08 46.66
C SER A 532 29.36 -0.28 47.94
N GLU A 533 30.58 0.23 48.08
CA GLU A 533 31.00 1.15 49.15
C GLU A 533 31.05 2.60 48.68
N ILE A 534 30.57 3.52 49.51
CA ILE A 534 30.71 4.97 49.37
C ILE A 534 31.94 5.40 50.18
N THR A 535 32.98 5.88 49.50
CA THR A 535 34.19 6.45 50.12
C THR A 535 34.09 7.97 50.14
N ILE A 536 33.88 8.54 51.33
CA ILE A 536 33.65 9.97 51.55
C ILE A 536 34.93 10.60 52.10
N HIS A 537 35.56 11.49 51.34
CA HIS A 537 36.69 12.31 51.76
C HIS A 537 36.14 13.60 52.39
N HIS A 538 36.48 13.87 53.65
CA HIS A 538 35.93 15.01 54.38
C HIS A 538 36.97 15.73 55.25
N ARG A 539 36.73 17.03 55.45
CA ARG A 539 37.55 17.90 56.31
C ARG A 539 36.67 18.92 57.02
N GLY A 540 36.89 19.14 58.32
CA GLY A 540 36.22 20.20 59.09
C GLY A 540 34.70 20.06 59.24
N VAL A 541 34.18 18.84 59.34
CA VAL A 541 32.75 18.50 59.52
C VAL A 541 32.57 17.53 60.68
N GLU A 542 31.43 17.60 61.37
CA GLU A 542 31.12 16.78 62.57
C GLU A 542 30.13 15.64 62.30
N GLN A 543 29.33 15.75 61.22
CA GLN A 543 28.31 14.76 60.88
C GLN A 543 28.08 14.74 59.37
N ILE A 544 27.92 13.52 58.85
CA ILE A 544 27.72 13.18 57.44
C ILE A 544 26.42 12.37 57.32
N ILE A 545 25.55 12.78 56.41
CA ILE A 545 24.25 12.16 56.18
C ILE A 545 24.20 11.71 54.72
N VAL A 546 24.05 10.40 54.51
CA VAL A 546 23.89 9.79 53.20
C VAL A 546 22.39 9.63 52.91
N GLU A 547 21.91 10.30 51.89
CA GLU A 547 20.50 10.29 51.47
C GLU A 547 20.36 9.59 50.12
N TYR A 548 19.41 8.66 50.03
CA TYR A 548 19.16 7.83 48.85
C TYR A 548 17.82 8.22 48.21
N TYR A 549 17.84 8.48 46.91
CA TYR A 549 16.68 8.87 46.12
C TYR A 549 16.48 7.89 44.97
N ALA A 550 15.32 7.23 44.88
CA ALA A 550 15.00 6.34 43.77
C ALA A 550 14.85 7.13 42.47
N ILE A 551 15.49 6.65 41.40
CA ILE A 551 15.45 7.27 40.06
C ILE A 551 14.63 6.39 39.10
N ASP A 552 13.68 6.99 38.39
CA ASP A 552 13.19 6.43 37.12
C ASP A 552 14.24 6.69 36.02
N ALA A 553 15.10 5.70 35.82
CA ALA A 553 16.22 5.81 34.88
C ALA A 553 15.76 5.82 33.42
N GLU A 554 14.62 5.20 33.08
CA GLU A 554 14.08 5.22 31.73
C GLU A 554 13.56 6.63 31.38
N THR A 555 12.81 7.27 32.30
CA THR A 555 12.30 8.63 32.08
C THR A 555 13.45 9.63 31.96
N MET A 556 14.48 9.54 32.81
CA MET A 556 15.66 10.42 32.70
C MET A 556 16.44 10.18 31.39
N PHE A 557 16.68 8.93 31.01
CA PHE A 557 17.30 8.59 29.73
C PHE A 557 16.48 9.13 28.55
N SER A 558 15.14 9.05 28.62
CA SER A 558 14.26 9.53 27.56
C SER A 558 14.27 11.05 27.40
N ALA A 559 14.48 11.78 28.51
CA ALA A 559 14.59 13.24 28.53
C ALA A 559 15.94 13.75 28.04
N SER A 560 17.04 13.03 28.28
CA SER A 560 18.38 13.41 27.80
C SER A 560 19.28 12.18 27.54
N PRO A 561 19.12 11.50 26.39
CA PRO A 561 19.81 10.22 26.14
C PRO A 561 21.33 10.32 26.07
N LEU A 562 21.88 11.49 25.68
CA LEU A 562 23.32 11.71 25.50
C LEU A 562 24.05 12.12 26.78
N THR A 563 23.38 12.81 27.72
CA THR A 563 24.05 13.22 28.97
C THR A 563 24.22 12.06 29.95
N PHE A 564 23.41 11.01 29.80
CA PHE A 564 23.45 9.81 30.63
C PHE A 564 24.63 8.87 30.29
N SER A 565 25.23 8.96 29.09
CA SER A 565 26.41 8.16 28.73
C SER A 565 27.73 8.74 29.25
N ASP A 566 27.78 10.06 29.48
CA ASP A 566 29.03 10.80 29.67
C ASP A 566 29.29 11.18 31.14
N GLN A 567 28.35 10.90 32.06
CA GLN A 567 28.44 11.22 33.50
C GLN A 567 29.41 10.34 34.33
N GLY A 568 30.32 9.62 33.69
CA GLY A 568 31.36 8.86 34.39
C GLY A 568 32.36 9.73 35.17
N GLU A 569 32.63 10.97 34.71
CA GLU A 569 33.74 11.79 35.20
C GLU A 569 33.44 13.31 35.17
N SER A 570 32.52 13.83 36.00
CA SER A 570 32.29 15.29 36.09
C SER A 570 31.85 15.77 37.48
N GLU A 571 32.70 16.54 38.14
CA GLU A 571 32.40 17.22 39.40
C GLU A 571 31.57 18.50 39.17
N ILE A 572 30.48 18.68 39.92
CA ILE A 572 29.72 19.94 39.96
C ILE A 572 29.83 20.54 41.37
N ASN A 573 30.79 21.44 41.56
CA ASN A 573 30.96 22.20 42.79
C ASN A 573 30.09 23.47 42.77
N VAL A 574 29.18 23.62 43.74
CA VAL A 574 28.38 24.84 43.94
C VAL A 574 28.66 25.41 45.32
N ALA A 575 29.28 26.59 45.37
CA ALA A 575 29.47 27.34 46.62
C ALA A 575 28.21 28.12 46.98
N ALA A 576 27.65 27.89 48.17
CA ALA A 576 26.51 28.63 48.67
C ALA A 576 26.95 29.97 49.30
N ASN A 577 26.75 31.07 48.58
CA ASN A 577 26.78 32.43 49.12
C ASN A 577 25.52 33.17 48.68
N GLY A 578 24.59 33.40 49.62
CA GLY A 578 23.33 34.10 49.37
C GLY A 578 22.44 34.04 50.60
N ALA A 579 22.36 35.15 51.34
CA ALA A 579 21.58 35.23 52.56
C ALA A 579 20.07 35.17 52.27
N ILE A 580 19.33 34.37 53.05
CA ILE A 580 17.88 34.28 52.97
C ILE A 580 17.27 35.35 53.87
N THR A 581 16.75 36.43 53.28
CA THR A 581 15.80 37.32 53.95
C THR A 581 14.37 36.87 53.64
N ALA A 582 13.60 36.56 54.68
CA ALA A 582 12.22 36.12 54.54
C ALA A 582 11.30 37.27 54.06
N GLY A 583 10.51 37.01 53.03
CA GLY A 583 9.45 37.90 52.54
C GLY A 583 8.40 37.06 51.80
N ALA A 584 7.15 37.14 52.22
CA ALA A 584 6.06 36.40 51.61
C ALA A 584 5.65 37.03 50.26
N VAL A 585 5.29 36.21 49.28
CA VAL A 585 4.62 36.62 48.04
C VAL A 585 3.48 35.64 47.74
N GLU A 586 2.33 36.19 47.37
CA GLU A 586 1.08 35.47 47.20
C GLU A 586 1.01 34.64 45.91
N ILE A 587 0.17 33.61 45.94
CA ILE A 587 -0.15 32.76 44.79
C ILE A 587 -1.14 33.49 43.89
N THR A 588 -0.80 33.70 42.61
CA THR A 588 -1.77 34.08 41.59
C THR A 588 -1.73 33.12 40.40
N ASN A 589 -2.92 32.70 39.95
CA ASN A 589 -3.09 31.73 38.86
C ASN A 589 -2.91 32.38 37.49
N ALA A 590 -2.10 31.78 36.61
CA ALA A 590 -2.04 32.12 35.19
C ALA A 590 -2.09 30.85 34.31
N LYS A 591 -2.84 30.93 33.20
CA LYS A 591 -2.99 29.85 32.20
C LYS A 591 -1.74 29.72 31.30
N PRO A 592 -1.50 28.55 30.67
CA PRO A 592 -0.32 28.33 29.85
C PRO A 592 -0.36 29.11 28.52
N ALA A 593 0.79 29.62 28.11
CA ALA A 593 1.00 30.32 26.83
C ALA A 593 1.87 29.50 25.87
N ALA A 594 1.79 29.83 24.58
CA ALA A 594 2.24 29.05 23.43
C ALA A 594 3.74 28.70 23.36
N PHE A 595 4.02 27.60 22.64
CA PHE A 595 5.35 27.21 22.16
C PHE A 595 5.98 28.29 21.26
N GLY A 596 7.22 28.70 21.55
CA GLY A 596 8.00 29.56 20.65
C GLY A 596 9.37 29.99 21.18
N GLY A 597 10.43 29.29 20.75
CA GLY A 597 11.82 29.77 20.66
C GLY A 597 12.49 30.44 21.88
N GLY A 598 13.32 29.70 22.62
CA GLY A 598 14.22 30.25 23.64
C GLY A 598 15.38 29.31 23.99
N SER A 599 16.52 29.87 24.40
CA SER A 599 17.79 29.20 24.73
C SER A 599 17.70 28.01 25.70
N PRO A 600 18.69 27.09 25.72
CA PRO A 600 18.69 25.92 26.60
C PRO A 600 18.79 26.33 28.07
N VAL A 601 17.67 26.25 28.78
CA VAL A 601 17.64 26.23 30.25
C VAL A 601 17.97 24.81 30.69
N SER A 602 18.87 24.66 31.66
CA SER A 602 19.28 23.35 32.16
C SER A 602 18.20 22.77 33.09
N ASP A 603 17.35 21.87 32.58
CA ASP A 603 16.31 21.16 33.35
C ASP A 603 16.84 20.12 34.37
N THR A 604 18.13 20.20 34.73
CA THR A 604 18.84 19.23 35.59
C THR A 604 18.62 19.43 37.10
N THR A 605 17.65 20.23 37.55
CA THR A 605 17.53 20.64 38.97
C THR A 605 16.22 20.26 39.68
N SER A 606 15.48 19.27 39.19
CA SER A 606 14.18 18.83 39.76
C SER A 606 14.29 18.03 41.07
N TYR A 607 15.38 17.32 41.34
CA TYR A 607 15.54 16.48 42.54
C TYR A 607 15.72 17.26 43.86
N ARG A 608 15.93 18.59 43.80
CA ARG A 608 16.13 19.44 44.99
C ARG A 608 14.91 19.57 45.91
N LEU A 609 13.72 19.17 45.44
CA LEU A 609 12.45 19.28 46.17
C LEU A 609 11.86 17.91 46.60
N VAL A 610 12.56 16.81 46.33
CA VAL A 610 12.10 15.45 46.65
C VAL A 610 12.53 15.09 48.08
N LYS A 611 11.74 14.26 48.77
CA LYS A 611 12.10 13.67 50.08
C LYS A 611 12.86 12.35 49.85
N PRO A 612 14.00 12.09 50.51
CA PRO A 612 14.77 10.87 50.27
C PRO A 612 14.01 9.60 50.66
N ASN A 613 14.16 8.55 49.86
CA ASN A 613 13.59 7.22 50.07
C ASN A 613 14.30 6.46 51.20
N GLY A 614 15.56 6.80 51.48
CA GLY A 614 16.32 6.29 52.62
C GLY A 614 17.34 7.30 53.10
N VAL A 615 17.66 7.27 54.39
CA VAL A 615 18.65 8.14 55.01
C VAL A 615 19.49 7.29 55.95
N ASP A 616 20.80 7.44 55.86
CA ASP A 616 21.80 6.81 56.71
C ASP A 616 22.70 7.89 57.32
N LYS A 617 23.01 7.80 58.61
CA LYS A 617 23.58 8.91 59.39
C LYS A 617 24.85 8.47 60.11
N HIS A 618 25.94 9.16 59.80
CA HIS A 618 27.27 8.89 60.33
C HIS A 618 27.80 10.11 61.09
N THR A 619 28.25 9.88 62.33
CA THR A 619 28.96 10.89 63.13
C THR A 619 30.45 10.68 62.92
N VAL A 620 31.20 11.77 62.68
CA VAL A 620 32.64 11.72 62.43
C VAL A 620 33.37 12.66 63.37
N GLU A 621 34.57 12.27 63.81
CA GLU A 621 35.37 13.14 64.67
C GLU A 621 35.84 14.39 63.90
N PHE A 622 35.76 15.56 64.55
CA PHE A 622 36.15 16.82 63.94
C PHE A 622 37.67 16.87 63.71
N SER A 623 38.09 16.65 62.47
CA SER A 623 39.49 16.80 62.05
C SER A 623 39.72 18.05 61.22
N SER A 624 40.85 18.72 61.46
CA SER A 624 41.37 19.80 60.62
C SER A 624 42.16 19.29 59.40
N ASP A 625 42.40 17.98 59.32
CA ASP A 625 43.11 17.30 58.22
C ASP A 625 42.14 16.39 57.45
N ASP A 626 42.56 15.94 56.26
CA ASP A 626 41.70 15.14 55.38
C ASP A 626 41.46 13.74 55.97
N ALA A 627 40.19 13.39 56.19
CA ALA A 627 39.75 12.11 56.72
C ALA A 627 38.89 11.35 55.69
N VAL A 628 38.79 10.03 55.84
CA VAL A 628 38.05 9.15 54.94
C VAL A 628 37.07 8.29 55.72
N LEU A 629 35.79 8.40 55.37
CA LEU A 629 34.72 7.54 55.86
C LEU A 629 34.29 6.57 54.76
N LYS A 630 34.18 5.27 55.08
CA LYS A 630 33.60 4.26 54.19
C LYS A 630 32.21 3.87 54.69
N VAL A 631 31.21 3.89 53.80
CA VAL A 631 29.82 3.53 54.10
C VAL A 631 29.32 2.51 53.07
N PRO A 632 28.90 1.29 53.46
CA PRO A 632 28.29 0.36 52.52
C PRO A 632 26.91 0.86 52.08
N ILE A 633 26.56 0.67 50.81
CA ILE A 633 25.23 0.99 50.29
C ILE A 633 24.19 0.09 50.95
N LEU A 634 23.09 0.68 51.43
CA LEU A 634 21.99 -0.06 52.07
C LEU A 634 21.47 -1.19 51.17
N GLU A 635 21.28 -2.39 51.72
CA GLU A 635 20.91 -3.61 50.98
C GLU A 635 19.73 -3.42 50.01
N LYS A 636 18.69 -2.69 50.44
CA LYS A 636 17.51 -2.37 49.61
C LYS A 636 17.80 -1.55 48.34
N TYR A 637 18.98 -0.94 48.23
CA TYR A 637 19.43 -0.17 47.07
C TYR A 637 20.57 -0.85 46.30
N LEU A 638 21.05 -2.01 46.74
CA LEU A 638 22.10 -2.75 46.04
C LEU A 638 21.70 -3.25 44.65
N ASN A 639 20.42 -3.25 44.28
CA ASN A 639 19.90 -3.64 42.96
C ASN A 639 18.96 -2.58 42.33
N THR A 640 19.02 -1.33 42.79
CA THR A 640 18.19 -0.24 42.20
C THR A 640 19.02 1.01 41.92
N ASN A 641 18.64 1.73 40.87
CA ASN A 641 19.33 2.95 40.48
C ASN A 641 18.90 4.10 41.41
N VAL A 642 19.85 4.67 42.13
CA VAL A 642 19.59 5.70 43.13
C VAL A 642 20.53 6.89 42.96
N MET A 643 20.01 8.11 43.16
CA MET A 643 20.87 9.26 43.38
C MET A 643 21.30 9.22 44.84
N ILE A 644 22.60 9.16 45.08
CA ILE A 644 23.19 9.25 46.42
C ILE A 644 23.57 10.71 46.64
N SER A 645 23.09 11.27 47.75
CA SER A 645 23.45 12.59 48.24
C SER A 645 24.25 12.47 49.52
N VAL A 646 25.36 13.19 49.62
CA VAL A 646 26.08 13.37 50.88
C VAL A 646 25.85 14.80 51.37
N LEU A 647 25.17 14.92 52.51
CA LEU A 647 24.89 16.18 53.22
C LEU A 647 25.76 16.27 54.48
N THR A 648 26.31 17.44 54.77
CA THR A 648 27.03 17.69 56.03
C THR A 648 26.32 18.65 56.97
N SER A 649 26.60 18.47 58.26
CA SER A 649 26.13 19.34 59.36
C SER A 649 27.18 20.44 59.68
N PRO A 650 26.86 21.44 60.53
CA PRO A 650 27.70 22.62 60.78
C PRO A 650 29.19 22.34 61.09
N PRO A 651 30.11 23.28 60.83
CA PRO A 651 29.89 24.71 60.53
C PRO A 651 29.55 25.04 59.06
N ALA A 652 29.58 24.09 58.13
CA ALA A 652 29.16 24.31 56.74
C ALA A 652 28.37 23.13 56.19
N ALA A 653 27.13 23.40 55.78
CA ALA A 653 26.26 22.43 55.13
C ALA A 653 26.50 22.42 53.61
N THR A 654 27.29 21.45 53.14
CA THR A 654 27.44 21.15 51.72
C THR A 654 26.63 19.91 51.36
N LYS A 655 25.96 19.92 50.20
CA LYS A 655 25.17 18.78 49.70
C LYS A 655 25.61 18.41 48.29
N THR A 656 26.41 17.35 48.17
CA THR A 656 26.92 16.82 46.88
C THR A 656 26.14 15.57 46.47
N TRP A 657 26.08 15.30 45.16
CA TRP A 657 25.21 14.26 44.58
C TRP A 657 25.98 13.47 43.53
N LYS A 658 25.87 12.13 43.54
CA LYS A 658 26.39 11.23 42.48
C LYS A 658 25.42 10.06 42.28
N ALA A 659 25.24 9.62 41.04
CA ALA A 659 24.35 8.52 40.71
C ALA A 659 25.02 7.17 41.00
N PHE A 660 24.27 6.24 41.59
CA PHE A 660 24.65 4.83 41.70
C PHE A 660 23.75 4.00 40.79
N TYR A 661 24.39 3.26 39.87
CA TYR A 661 23.74 2.26 39.04
C TYR A 661 24.25 0.90 39.50
N SER A 662 23.42 0.13 40.19
CA SER A 662 23.75 -1.28 40.39
C SER A 662 23.63 -2.02 39.06
N GLN A 663 24.63 -2.85 38.78
CA GLN A 663 24.74 -3.60 37.53
C GLN A 663 25.32 -4.98 37.79
N THR A 664 24.46 -5.96 38.06
CA THR A 664 24.80 -7.39 37.98
C THR A 664 24.77 -7.91 36.54
N MET A 665 24.48 -7.07 35.55
CA MET A 665 24.46 -7.42 34.12
C MET A 665 25.65 -6.90 33.30
N SER A 666 25.87 -7.49 32.13
CA SER A 666 26.82 -7.07 31.09
C SER A 666 26.14 -7.03 29.73
N VAL A 667 26.39 -5.96 28.96
CA VAL A 667 25.86 -5.76 27.60
C VAL A 667 27.00 -5.91 26.58
N LEU A 668 27.03 -7.05 25.89
CA LEU A 668 28.00 -7.38 24.84
C LEU A 668 27.47 -6.89 23.49
N CYS A 669 28.26 -6.14 22.72
CA CYS A 669 27.87 -5.68 21.38
C CYS A 669 28.49 -6.58 20.29
N GLN A 670 27.69 -6.95 19.28
CA GLN A 670 28.15 -7.61 18.06
C GLN A 670 27.98 -6.62 16.90
N GLU A 671 28.96 -5.72 16.76
CA GLU A 671 28.91 -4.56 15.87
C GLU A 671 28.59 -4.93 14.43
N GLY A 672 29.27 -5.93 13.85
CA GLY A 672 29.04 -6.40 12.48
C GLY A 672 27.64 -7.01 12.21
N ARG A 673 26.76 -7.11 13.22
CA ARG A 673 25.38 -7.60 13.07
C ARG A 673 24.32 -6.61 13.56
N GLY A 674 24.70 -5.47 14.13
CA GLY A 674 23.76 -4.52 14.73
C GLY A 674 22.96 -5.10 15.91
N THR A 675 23.55 -6.05 16.65
CA THR A 675 22.91 -6.74 17.79
C THR A 675 23.69 -6.55 19.08
N ILE A 676 22.99 -6.53 20.20
CA ILE A 676 23.55 -6.72 21.55
C ILE A 676 23.15 -8.09 22.10
N LYS A 677 23.93 -8.62 23.05
CA LYS A 677 23.58 -9.76 23.92
C LYS A 677 23.76 -9.33 25.37
N VAL A 678 22.70 -9.46 26.17
CA VAL A 678 22.64 -9.07 27.58
C VAL A 678 22.72 -10.32 28.45
N VAL A 679 23.66 -10.36 29.37
CA VAL A 679 23.91 -11.51 30.26
C VAL A 679 24.15 -11.05 31.69
N THR A 680 23.97 -11.93 32.67
CA THR A 680 24.43 -11.70 34.04
C THR A 680 25.97 -11.77 34.11
N LYS A 681 26.57 -10.92 34.95
CA LYS A 681 27.98 -11.00 35.33
C LYS A 681 28.20 -12.26 36.18
N PRO A 682 29.31 -12.99 36.01
CA PRO A 682 29.67 -14.05 36.93
C PRO A 682 29.94 -13.45 38.32
N ALA A 683 29.41 -14.07 39.37
CA ALA A 683 29.70 -13.67 40.74
C ALA A 683 31.10 -14.16 41.14
N ALA A 684 31.88 -13.33 41.83
CA ALA A 684 33.32 -13.57 42.08
C ALA A 684 33.66 -14.88 42.82
N ASN A 685 32.66 -15.55 43.43
CA ASN A 685 32.82 -16.77 44.23
C ASN A 685 31.97 -17.96 43.71
N ASN A 686 31.47 -17.95 42.45
CA ASN A 686 30.56 -18.99 41.95
C ASN A 686 30.85 -19.40 40.49
N ASP A 687 31.08 -20.71 40.26
CA ASP A 687 31.41 -21.34 38.96
C ASP A 687 30.27 -21.34 37.91
N TYR A 688 29.23 -20.52 38.06
CA TYR A 688 28.11 -20.50 37.12
C TYR A 688 28.40 -19.62 35.89
N GLU A 689 28.25 -20.20 34.69
CA GLU A 689 28.32 -19.45 33.43
C GLU A 689 27.29 -18.30 33.37
N SER A 690 27.70 -17.17 32.80
CA SER A 690 26.86 -16.00 32.54
C SER A 690 25.54 -16.35 31.85
N GLN A 691 24.42 -16.06 32.51
CA GLN A 691 23.08 -16.41 32.03
C GLN A 691 22.49 -15.31 31.16
N PRO A 692 21.75 -15.63 30.08
CA PRO A 692 21.07 -14.63 29.25
C PRO A 692 19.94 -13.94 30.02
N ILE A 693 19.91 -12.60 29.99
CA ILE A 693 18.77 -11.83 30.50
C ILE A 693 17.66 -11.85 29.45
N ARG A 694 16.64 -12.66 29.69
CA ARG A 694 15.47 -12.87 28.83
C ARG A 694 14.40 -11.82 29.14
N GLY A 695 13.79 -11.20 28.13
CA GLY A 695 12.72 -10.22 28.34
C GLY A 695 13.17 -8.90 28.98
N GLY A 696 14.48 -8.60 28.99
CA GLY A 696 14.99 -7.29 29.42
C GLY A 696 14.60 -6.22 28.40
N TYR A 697 14.09 -5.09 28.88
CA TYR A 697 13.63 -3.99 28.04
C TYR A 697 14.82 -3.21 27.48
N VAL A 698 14.76 -2.84 26.20
CA VAL A 698 15.80 -2.09 25.49
C VAL A 698 15.18 -0.91 24.77
N LYS A 699 15.72 0.29 24.98
CA LYS A 699 15.30 1.54 24.36
C LYS A 699 16.47 2.22 23.67
N VAL A 700 16.34 2.50 22.38
CA VAL A 700 17.42 2.95 21.51
C VAL A 700 17.13 4.33 20.95
N TYR A 701 18.12 5.21 21.07
CA TYR A 701 18.16 6.51 20.41
C TYR A 701 19.34 6.57 19.43
N ALA A 702 19.15 7.26 18.32
CA ALA A 702 20.16 7.55 17.31
C ALA A 702 20.62 8.99 17.42
N GLU A 703 21.93 9.22 17.51
CA GLU A 703 22.52 10.55 17.29
C GLU A 703 22.74 10.73 15.79
N MET A 704 22.10 11.74 15.19
CA MET A 704 22.21 12.00 13.76
C MET A 704 23.49 12.77 13.42
N LYS A 705 24.09 12.50 12.25
CA LYS A 705 25.21 13.28 11.71
C LYS A 705 24.76 14.73 11.50
N SER A 706 25.54 15.68 12.02
CA SER A 706 25.28 17.10 11.77
C SER A 706 25.57 17.41 10.30
N ASN A 707 24.68 18.20 9.69
CA ASN A 707 24.79 18.65 8.31
C ASN A 707 24.45 20.15 8.26
N ARG A 708 24.66 20.84 7.14
CA ARG A 708 24.58 22.33 7.06
C ARG A 708 23.26 22.95 7.55
N GLU A 709 22.18 22.20 7.63
CA GLU A 709 20.85 22.62 8.13
C GLU A 709 20.42 21.94 9.44
N ARG A 710 21.25 21.03 10.00
CA ARG A 710 20.89 20.17 11.14
C ARG A 710 21.99 20.16 12.20
N VAL A 711 21.72 20.79 13.34
CA VAL A 711 22.43 20.52 14.60
C VAL A 711 22.20 19.05 14.98
N GLY A 712 23.20 18.39 15.57
CA GLY A 712 23.17 16.96 15.88
C GLY A 712 22.02 16.57 16.81
N GLN A 713 20.89 16.20 16.22
CA GLN A 713 19.66 15.88 16.94
C GLN A 713 19.64 14.41 17.33
N THR A 714 19.28 14.14 18.58
CA THR A 714 19.02 12.79 19.09
C THR A 714 17.57 12.42 18.77
N LEU A 715 17.36 11.33 18.04
CA LEU A 715 16.04 10.84 17.67
C LEU A 715 15.78 9.49 18.31
N PHE A 716 14.54 9.23 18.73
CA PHE A 716 14.13 7.88 19.11
C PHE A 716 14.23 6.97 17.89
N TRP A 717 14.86 5.80 18.04
CA TRP A 717 15.06 4.84 16.95
C TRP A 717 14.14 3.63 17.09
N LYS A 718 14.24 2.91 18.22
CA LYS A 718 13.49 1.68 18.47
C LYS A 718 13.40 1.35 19.96
N ASP A 719 12.35 0.66 20.39
CA ASP A 719 12.30 -0.06 21.67
C ASP A 719 11.88 -1.53 21.49
N GLY A 720 12.01 -2.33 22.55
CA GLY A 720 11.52 -3.70 22.63
C GLY A 720 12.20 -4.52 23.73
N TYR A 721 12.21 -5.84 23.59
CA TYR A 721 12.71 -6.76 24.62
C TYR A 721 13.79 -7.71 24.08
N THR A 722 14.69 -8.17 24.94
CA THR A 722 15.65 -9.23 24.62
C THR A 722 14.96 -10.59 24.46
N ASP A 723 15.49 -11.40 23.54
CA ASP A 723 14.98 -12.74 23.23
C ASP A 723 15.37 -13.81 24.28
N LEU A 724 15.05 -15.09 24.00
CA LEU A 724 15.31 -16.21 24.91
C LEU A 724 16.80 -16.51 25.14
N VAL A 725 17.69 -15.94 24.33
CA VAL A 725 19.16 -16.01 24.50
C VAL A 725 19.76 -14.63 24.82
N GLY A 726 18.93 -13.68 25.24
CA GLY A 726 19.32 -12.34 25.71
C GLY A 726 19.73 -11.38 24.60
N ARG A 727 19.41 -11.65 23.33
CA ARG A 727 19.78 -10.77 22.21
C ARG A 727 18.71 -9.74 21.89
N PHE A 728 19.15 -8.61 21.36
CA PHE A 728 18.29 -7.57 20.77
C PHE A 728 18.96 -6.93 19.55
N ASN A 729 18.21 -6.70 18.46
CA ASN A 729 18.70 -5.96 17.30
C ASN A 729 18.31 -4.48 17.43
N TYR A 730 19.33 -3.63 17.55
CA TYR A 730 19.18 -2.20 17.82
C TYR A 730 19.16 -1.34 16.55
N ALA A 731 19.69 -1.85 15.43
CA ALA A 731 19.92 -1.04 14.23
C ALA A 731 18.78 -1.12 13.21
N ILE A 732 18.14 -2.29 13.03
CA ILE A 732 17.21 -2.51 11.92
C ILE A 732 15.78 -2.09 12.30
N VAL A 733 15.18 -1.21 11.47
CA VAL A 733 13.79 -0.75 11.51
C VAL A 733 13.25 -0.65 10.08
N SER A 734 12.03 -1.12 9.83
CA SER A 734 11.40 -1.05 8.50
C SER A 734 10.59 0.23 8.30
N THR A 735 11.25 1.31 7.87
CA THR A 735 10.57 2.57 7.49
C THR A 735 10.06 2.53 6.05
N ALA A 736 8.89 3.12 5.79
CA ALA A 736 8.26 3.13 4.46
C ALA A 736 8.92 4.17 3.53
N THR A 737 10.09 3.84 2.98
CA THR A 737 10.76 4.66 1.95
C THR A 737 10.60 4.02 0.57
N GLY A 738 10.01 4.76 -0.38
CA GLY A 738 9.73 4.17 -1.70
C GLY A 738 8.87 4.98 -2.67
N SER A 739 8.84 6.31 -2.57
CA SER A 739 8.40 7.18 -3.69
C SER A 739 8.98 8.59 -3.54
N PRO A 740 9.64 9.15 -4.56
CA PRO A 740 10.09 10.53 -4.54
C PRO A 740 8.97 11.47 -5.06
N SER A 741 8.26 12.17 -4.17
CA SER A 741 8.01 13.63 -4.29
C SER A 741 6.87 14.16 -3.38
N LYS A 742 7.05 15.44 -2.98
CA LYS A 742 6.02 16.43 -2.61
C LYS A 742 5.01 16.10 -1.49
N SER A 743 5.36 16.50 -0.27
CA SER A 743 4.52 17.45 0.47
C SER A 743 5.38 18.30 1.41
N LEU A 744 5.27 19.62 1.30
CA LEU A 744 5.62 20.53 2.38
C LEU A 744 4.51 20.43 3.47
N PHE A 745 4.83 20.71 4.73
CA PHE A 745 3.90 20.66 5.88
C PHE A 745 3.37 19.28 6.32
N ASN A 746 4.28 18.31 6.53
CA ASN A 746 4.32 17.54 7.78
C ASN A 746 5.64 16.76 7.86
N GLY A 747 6.24 16.67 9.06
CA GLY A 747 7.59 16.14 9.26
C GLY A 747 7.70 14.63 9.09
N SER A 748 7.73 14.14 7.85
CA SER A 748 8.08 12.74 7.54
C SER A 748 9.59 12.60 7.43
N PHE A 749 10.23 12.10 8.49
CA PHE A 749 11.67 11.91 8.56
C PHE A 749 12.06 10.57 7.92
N SER A 750 12.77 10.61 6.79
CA SER A 750 13.48 9.42 6.29
C SER A 750 14.77 9.24 7.09
N SER A 751 14.82 8.21 7.93
CA SER A 751 15.95 7.90 8.79
C SER A 751 16.79 6.77 8.18
N SER A 752 17.71 7.12 7.27
CA SER A 752 18.66 6.15 6.73
C SER A 752 19.73 5.82 7.78
N LEU A 753 20.19 4.57 7.82
CA LEU A 753 21.28 4.16 8.71
C LEU A 753 22.58 4.93 8.39
N MET A 754 22.74 5.38 7.13
CA MET A 754 23.83 6.24 6.68
C MET A 754 23.88 7.60 7.38
N ASP A 755 22.74 8.11 7.86
CA ASP A 755 22.64 9.42 8.52
C ASP A 755 22.91 9.35 10.04
N VAL A 756 23.02 8.14 10.60
CA VAL A 756 23.31 7.93 12.02
C VAL A 756 24.82 8.05 12.27
N LYS A 757 25.20 8.74 13.36
CA LYS A 757 26.58 8.87 13.85
C LYS A 757 26.93 7.78 14.86
N ARG A 758 26.05 7.55 15.85
CA ARG A 758 26.14 6.48 16.85
C ARG A 758 24.76 6.19 17.45
N PHE A 759 24.61 5.03 18.09
CA PHE A 759 23.43 4.69 18.87
C PHE A 759 23.74 4.75 20.36
N VAL A 760 22.74 5.13 21.16
CA VAL A 760 22.76 5.00 22.62
C VAL A 760 21.57 4.16 23.03
N LEU A 761 21.81 3.09 23.78
CA LEU A 761 20.77 2.21 24.31
C LEU A 761 20.68 2.37 25.82
N PHE A 762 19.46 2.33 26.33
CA PHE A 762 19.15 1.97 27.70
C PHE A 762 18.66 0.52 27.73
N VAL A 763 19.16 -0.26 28.67
CA VAL A 763 18.79 -1.66 28.92
C VAL A 763 18.33 -1.78 30.36
N ASP A 764 17.12 -2.28 30.58
CA ASP A 764 16.56 -2.60 31.90
C ASP A 764 16.37 -4.12 32.01
N GLY A 765 17.04 -4.72 32.98
CA GLY A 765 16.98 -6.15 33.27
C GLY A 765 16.11 -6.48 34.48
N GLY A 766 15.31 -5.52 34.96
CA GLY A 766 14.50 -5.64 36.17
C GLY A 766 15.39 -5.77 37.42
N LYS A 767 15.50 -7.00 37.94
CA LYS A 767 16.26 -7.28 39.17
C LYS A 767 17.77 -7.08 39.02
N GLU A 768 18.28 -7.16 37.80
CA GLU A 768 19.72 -7.06 37.51
C GLU A 768 20.19 -5.61 37.25
N GLY A 769 19.32 -4.63 37.50
CA GLY A 769 19.57 -3.19 37.36
C GLY A 769 19.31 -2.65 35.94
N CYS A 770 19.92 -1.51 35.62
CA CYS A 770 19.90 -0.95 34.27
C CYS A 770 21.29 -0.50 33.79
N VAL A 771 21.49 -0.47 32.47
CA VAL A 771 22.72 -0.03 31.82
C VAL A 771 22.39 0.91 30.68
N VAL A 772 23.06 2.08 30.63
CA VAL A 772 23.15 2.88 29.41
C VAL A 772 24.47 2.57 28.71
N LYS A 773 24.41 2.29 27.41
CA LYS A 773 25.59 1.96 26.59
C LYS A 773 25.52 2.64 25.23
N THR A 774 26.62 3.28 24.85
CA THR A 774 26.86 3.73 23.47
C THR A 774 27.35 2.55 22.63
N VAL A 775 26.81 2.39 21.41
CA VAL A 775 27.28 1.40 20.43
C VAL A 775 27.46 2.05 19.05
N PRO A 776 28.38 1.52 18.21
CA PRO A 776 28.57 2.04 16.86
C PRO A 776 27.40 1.70 15.94
N VAL A 777 27.38 2.37 14.79
CA VAL A 777 26.50 2.01 13.67
C VAL A 777 27.11 0.78 12.98
N PRO A 778 26.34 -0.31 12.74
CA PRO A 778 26.85 -1.46 12.01
C PRO A 778 27.18 -1.08 10.56
N PRO A 779 28.08 -1.83 9.87
CA PRO A 779 28.34 -1.62 8.45
C PRO A 779 27.04 -1.78 7.62
N VAL A 780 26.87 -0.91 6.64
CA VAL A 780 25.70 -0.82 5.74
C VAL A 780 25.93 -1.59 4.45
#